data_AF-A0A1J9R7S3-F1
#
_entry.id   AF-A0A1J9R7S3-F1
#
_cell.length_a   1.000
_cell.length_b   1.000
_cell.length_c   1.000
_cell.angle_alpha   90.00
_cell.angle_beta   90.00
_cell.angle_gamma   90.00
#
_symmetry.space_group_name_H-M   'P 1'
#
loop_
_entity.id
_entity.type
_entity.pdbx_description
1 polymer ?
#
loop_
_entity_poly.entity_id
_entity_poly.type
_entity_poly.pdbx_seq_one_letter_code
_entity_poly.pdbx_strand_id
1 'polypeptide(L)'
;MALRDGLVALASFFSIVAAQTTISTDNFQAVLAADSQVLRSLKPASLDSFDFSPDDVFSSRNGDGNYHTGDITFRYRSGTSGSWQTGDSAAERAPVTSSSGGLASASLGPTLADAAATLNVTRRWIDVDGDIGLEFTLTNVAAESVEIGSLGMPVEFNNIFTDRTAVETRDNCVLLDPYIGLHAGYVQATRLTGTGPNLVVTPLNADTKFEAWRFLPEDSTEPLYYQSQTYEGNYEWQVYTKAWAENEWSGVDPWNEPTSATLEPGANITVGLRFSVAASAPEIEDTVVASGTPLAVGIPGYILPTDVTGRLFLHTNDTVDSISSTPADAFTFSDPSTRSAGVVEYQLTPSASAWGRVRLTIQYASGKTQTVHYRLTKPAPEAVADLGAFLTTEQWFDDTSDPFGRGHSIITYDHDAAALVLQDNRAWIAGLSDEGGAGAWLAAALKQSAAPSAAEVAKLETFVADVVWGTLQVSTDGADDQYAVRKSVFYYEPDAVPANYTYDPAIGWDTWSAWDRAAAYATDRAYDYVHVAGLYWGLYRAGRAAPAVLTRNLTANDYLLRAQKTVASMMRTDAAGEHETGYWDLGLMGETVFGHVLEDLRAEGLTEQADELEADMRTRAELWKGQEDPFGSEMAWDSTGQEGVYYWAKYFNDTATASKAISSITGYMPTVAHWGWNGNARRYWDFIYGGKLQRLERQIHHYGSGLNALPLLAAYRSDPSSDAASAYYRLRVGHAGSQAALASIHADGFAAAAFHSWPDTLAWDAYSGDYGPNFLGHALAATTYLAAEHAVYGWTAFGGNVVVDDAADVVVTVSPKDSARRNVYVAPLGVYVRLDAGVVDGFAYTPGTKGLVVRVKGDPGYGAEVASSAVVTVEQSAVVEGVGEVRVVTEGLERAKGGWVVDLSDGEVHEVAFGV
;
A
#
# COMPACT_ATOMS: atom_id res chain seq x y z
N MET A 1 57.01 29.09 -19.56
CA MET A 1 58.29 29.57 -19.01
C MET A 1 58.55 28.75 -17.75
N ALA A 2 59.52 27.80 -17.81
CA ALA A 2 60.11 26.97 -16.73
C ALA A 2 59.14 26.21 -15.78
N LEU A 3 59.04 24.87 -15.69
CA LEU A 3 60.03 23.77 -15.71
C LEU A 3 61.17 23.95 -14.68
N ARG A 4 61.02 23.31 -13.50
CA ARG A 4 62.10 22.64 -12.75
C ARG A 4 61.61 21.79 -11.57
N ASP A 5 61.66 20.47 -11.80
CA ASP A 5 62.23 19.38 -11.00
C ASP A 5 61.99 19.28 -9.48
N GLY A 6 61.42 18.12 -9.11
CA GLY A 6 61.51 17.51 -7.79
C GLY A 6 60.99 16.07 -7.83
N LEU A 7 61.79 15.14 -8.38
CA LEU A 7 61.60 13.68 -8.23
C LEU A 7 62.12 13.23 -6.85
N VAL A 8 61.59 12.09 -6.37
CA VAL A 8 61.85 11.36 -5.10
C VAL A 8 60.88 11.78 -3.97
N ALA A 9 59.90 10.98 -3.52
CA ALA A 9 59.95 9.55 -3.25
C ALA A 9 58.66 8.81 -3.70
N LEU A 10 58.82 7.78 -4.54
CA LEU A 10 57.89 6.65 -4.61
C LEU A 10 58.01 5.89 -3.29
N ALA A 11 57.17 6.21 -2.31
CA ALA A 11 56.82 5.27 -1.27
C ALA A 11 55.65 4.44 -1.83
N SER A 12 55.92 3.18 -2.15
CA SER A 12 54.91 2.20 -2.49
C SER A 12 53.87 2.13 -1.36
N PHE A 13 52.74 2.81 -1.52
CA PHE A 13 51.49 2.34 -0.94
C PHE A 13 51.11 1.09 -1.72
N PHE A 14 51.72 -0.05 -1.35
CA PHE A 14 50.95 -1.27 -1.40
C PHE A 14 49.81 -1.05 -0.40
N SER A 15 48.65 -0.59 -0.90
CA SER A 15 47.40 -0.91 -0.23
C SER A 15 47.42 -2.42 -0.13
N ILE A 16 47.64 -2.92 1.08
CA ILE A 16 47.24 -4.27 1.42
C ILE A 16 45.73 -4.21 1.24
N VAL A 17 45.24 -4.62 0.07
CA VAL A 17 43.83 -4.93 -0.09
C VAL A 17 43.60 -6.05 0.91
N ALA A 18 43.04 -5.70 2.07
CA ALA A 18 42.66 -6.68 3.06
C ALA A 18 41.75 -7.69 2.35
N ALA A 19 42.11 -8.96 2.42
CA ALA A 19 41.45 -9.99 1.63
C ALA A 19 39.99 -10.12 2.11
N GLN A 20 39.04 -9.82 1.22
CA GLN A 20 37.63 -10.13 1.45
C GLN A 20 37.44 -11.63 1.64
N THR A 21 36.44 -12.02 2.42
CA THR A 21 36.15 -13.44 2.66
C THR A 21 34.93 -13.85 1.84
N THR A 22 35.12 -14.68 0.82
CA THR A 22 34.01 -15.32 0.11
C THR A 22 33.54 -16.54 0.89
N ILE A 23 32.24 -16.62 1.15
CA ILE A 23 31.56 -17.78 1.73
C ILE A 23 30.53 -18.31 0.74
N SER A 24 30.26 -19.62 0.77
CA SER A 24 29.31 -20.25 -0.12
C SER A 24 28.53 -21.33 0.61
N THR A 25 27.27 -21.44 0.25
CA THR A 25 26.29 -22.46 0.68
C THR A 25 25.60 -22.99 -0.57
N ASP A 26 24.69 -23.97 -0.43
CA ASP A 26 23.96 -24.49 -1.59
C ASP A 26 23.08 -23.42 -2.26
N ASN A 27 22.53 -22.48 -1.49
CA ASN A 27 21.59 -21.47 -1.98
C ASN A 27 22.22 -20.10 -2.23
N PHE A 28 23.43 -19.83 -1.71
CA PHE A 28 24.05 -18.50 -1.81
C PHE A 28 25.55 -18.51 -2.04
N GLN A 29 26.00 -17.49 -2.76
CA GLN A 29 27.37 -16.99 -2.72
C GLN A 29 27.38 -15.62 -2.04
N ALA A 30 28.19 -15.45 -0.99
CA ALA A 30 28.30 -14.19 -0.28
C ALA A 30 29.76 -13.73 -0.11
N VAL A 31 29.93 -12.42 0.06
CA VAL A 31 31.23 -11.81 0.35
C VAL A 31 31.12 -11.01 1.64
N LEU A 32 32.04 -11.26 2.56
CA LEU A 32 32.21 -10.50 3.79
C LEU A 32 33.33 -9.47 3.62
N ALA A 33 33.09 -8.25 4.09
CA ALA A 33 34.08 -7.19 4.12
C ALA A 33 35.28 -7.59 5.00
N ALA A 34 36.49 -7.23 4.59
CA ALA A 34 37.71 -7.79 5.18
C ALA A 34 37.90 -7.47 6.68
N ASP A 35 37.78 -6.19 7.05
CA ASP A 35 38.06 -5.72 8.41
C ASP A 35 36.86 -5.86 9.34
N SER A 36 35.66 -5.55 8.87
CA SER A 36 34.44 -5.58 9.68
C SER A 36 33.73 -6.93 9.66
N GLN A 37 33.98 -7.79 8.66
CA GLN A 37 33.28 -9.06 8.41
C GLN A 37 31.73 -8.94 8.35
N VAL A 38 31.22 -7.75 8.04
CA VAL A 38 29.81 -7.54 7.67
C VAL A 38 29.56 -8.02 6.24
N LEU A 39 28.29 -8.27 5.91
CA LEU A 39 27.87 -8.70 4.59
C LEU A 39 28.04 -7.55 3.60
N ARG A 40 28.76 -7.82 2.51
CA ARG A 40 28.96 -6.88 1.40
C ARG A 40 28.16 -7.29 0.15
N SER A 41 28.11 -8.59 -0.13
CA SER A 41 27.44 -9.17 -1.30
C SER A 41 26.69 -10.44 -0.87
N LEU A 42 25.47 -10.62 -1.39
CA LEU A 42 24.62 -11.78 -1.17
C LEU A 42 23.89 -12.14 -2.46
N LYS A 43 24.45 -13.09 -3.21
CA LYS A 43 23.91 -13.56 -4.48
C LYS A 43 23.21 -14.90 -4.31
N PRO A 44 21.96 -15.05 -4.79
CA PRO A 44 21.33 -16.36 -4.82
C PRO A 44 22.04 -17.24 -5.86
N ALA A 45 22.28 -18.51 -5.53
CA ALA A 45 22.92 -19.46 -6.43
C ALA A 45 22.09 -19.71 -7.72
N SER A 46 20.79 -19.43 -7.67
CA SER A 46 19.87 -19.53 -8.81
C SER A 46 19.94 -18.33 -9.77
N LEU A 47 20.57 -17.22 -9.39
CA LEU A 47 20.71 -16.02 -10.23
C LEU A 47 21.96 -15.21 -9.85
N ASP A 48 23.11 -15.58 -10.42
CA ASP A 48 24.43 -14.98 -10.13
C ASP A 48 24.61 -13.53 -10.63
N SER A 49 23.75 -13.09 -11.55
CA SER A 49 23.72 -11.72 -12.08
C SER A 49 23.09 -10.72 -11.13
N PHE A 50 22.39 -11.18 -10.09
CA PHE A 50 21.67 -10.33 -9.13
C PHE A 50 22.32 -10.40 -7.74
N ASP A 51 22.28 -9.29 -7.01
CA ASP A 51 22.79 -9.19 -5.64
C ASP A 51 21.74 -8.52 -4.75
N PHE A 52 21.36 -9.18 -3.65
CA PHE A 52 20.45 -8.58 -2.67
C PHE A 52 21.13 -7.45 -1.89
N SER A 53 22.46 -7.50 -1.72
CA SER A 53 23.23 -6.46 -1.02
C SER A 53 23.67 -5.37 -1.99
N PRO A 54 23.87 -4.13 -1.52
CA PRO A 54 24.34 -3.03 -2.36
C PRO A 54 25.86 -3.09 -2.62
N ASP A 55 26.37 -4.23 -3.15
CA ASP A 55 27.81 -4.45 -3.39
C ASP A 55 28.44 -3.37 -4.28
N ASP A 56 27.68 -2.90 -5.28
CA ASP A 56 28.10 -1.91 -6.26
C ASP A 56 28.38 -0.53 -5.65
N VAL A 57 27.71 -0.19 -4.54
CA VAL A 57 27.88 1.08 -3.83
C VAL A 57 28.44 0.92 -2.42
N PHE A 58 28.80 -0.30 -1.99
CA PHE A 58 29.33 -0.61 -0.66
C PHE A 58 30.53 0.28 -0.28
N SER A 59 31.44 0.55 -1.21
CA SER A 59 32.61 1.40 -0.92
C SER A 59 32.26 2.85 -0.58
N SER A 60 31.09 3.34 -0.98
CA SER A 60 30.61 4.69 -0.69
C SER A 60 29.95 4.80 0.68
N ARG A 61 29.77 3.67 1.39
CA ARG A 61 29.07 3.63 2.67
C ARG A 61 29.57 2.54 3.61
N ASN A 62 30.89 2.37 3.68
CA ASN A 62 31.56 1.44 4.60
C ASN A 62 32.36 2.20 5.69
N GLY A 63 31.89 3.39 6.06
CA GLY A 63 32.46 4.23 7.11
C GLY A 63 31.78 4.05 8.47
N ASP A 64 32.22 4.85 9.44
CA ASP A 64 31.56 5.01 10.73
C ASP A 64 30.12 5.48 10.53
N GLY A 65 29.19 4.90 11.29
CA GLY A 65 27.77 5.22 11.25
C GLY A 65 26.98 4.64 10.08
N ASN A 66 27.60 3.97 9.09
CA ASN A 66 26.84 3.25 8.06
C ASN A 66 26.48 1.85 8.55
N TYR A 67 25.20 1.45 8.50
CA TYR A 67 24.79 0.14 9.01
C TYR A 67 24.76 -0.92 7.89
N HIS A 68 25.30 -2.12 8.18
CA HIS A 68 25.28 -3.26 7.26
C HIS A 68 24.70 -4.51 7.92
N THR A 69 24.16 -5.43 7.12
CA THR A 69 23.78 -6.76 7.60
C THR A 69 25.02 -7.46 8.19
N GLY A 70 24.98 -7.80 9.49
CA GLY A 70 26.13 -8.30 10.23
C GLY A 70 26.70 -7.32 11.25
N ASP A 71 26.22 -6.09 11.31
CA ASP A 71 26.35 -5.23 12.48
C ASP A 71 25.34 -5.63 13.58
N ILE A 72 25.51 -5.08 14.78
CA ILE A 72 24.63 -5.28 15.92
C ILE A 72 24.49 -3.98 16.73
N THR A 73 23.26 -3.69 17.17
CA THR A 73 22.97 -2.61 18.11
C THR A 73 22.33 -3.18 19.38
N PHE A 74 22.56 -2.58 20.53
CA PHE A 74 21.88 -2.96 21.78
C PHE A 74 21.92 -1.85 22.82
N ARG A 75 20.98 -1.89 23.75
CA ARG A 75 20.98 -1.07 24.96
C ARG A 75 21.00 -1.94 26.20
N TYR A 76 21.84 -1.60 27.15
CA TYR A 76 22.05 -2.39 28.36
C TYR A 76 22.24 -1.52 29.61
N ARG A 77 22.03 -2.11 30.79
CA ARG A 77 22.40 -1.49 32.08
C ARG A 77 22.79 -2.55 33.10
N SER A 78 23.66 -2.18 34.05
CA SER A 78 23.99 -3.03 35.20
C SER A 78 22.80 -3.07 36.18
N GLY A 79 22.45 -4.26 36.66
CA GLY A 79 21.26 -4.47 37.47
C GLY A 79 19.96 -4.21 36.69
N THR A 80 18.93 -3.70 37.38
CA THR A 80 17.60 -3.39 36.81
C THR A 80 17.24 -1.90 36.91
N SER A 81 18.19 -1.04 37.27
CA SER A 81 17.96 0.38 37.50
C SER A 81 19.13 1.22 37.01
N GLY A 82 18.86 2.39 36.44
CA GLY A 82 19.88 3.29 35.90
C GLY A 82 19.63 3.62 34.43
N SER A 83 20.47 4.50 33.88
CA SER A 83 20.41 4.90 32.48
C SER A 83 20.85 3.76 31.56
N TRP A 84 20.18 3.63 30.42
CA TRP A 84 20.60 2.73 29.36
C TRP A 84 21.93 3.19 28.76
N GLN A 85 22.85 2.25 28.59
CA GLN A 85 24.10 2.39 27.84
C GLN A 85 23.92 1.76 26.46
N THR A 86 24.61 2.27 25.46
CA THR A 86 24.50 1.80 24.08
C THR A 86 25.73 0.99 23.70
N GLY A 87 25.52 -0.10 22.97
CA GLY A 87 26.54 -0.75 22.14
C GLY A 87 26.09 -0.72 20.69
N ASP A 88 26.96 -0.26 19.80
CA ASP A 88 26.69 -0.14 18.38
C ASP A 88 27.98 -0.45 17.60
N SER A 89 27.97 -1.54 16.82
CA SER A 89 29.14 -1.98 16.06
C SER A 89 29.38 -1.21 14.75
N ALA A 90 28.44 -0.35 14.34
CA ALA A 90 28.58 0.51 13.18
C ALA A 90 29.09 1.91 13.56
N ALA A 91 28.86 2.36 14.80
CA ALA A 91 29.16 3.71 15.26
C ALA A 91 30.65 4.11 15.13
N GLU A 92 31.57 3.25 15.59
CA GLU A 92 33.02 3.45 15.44
C GLU A 92 33.65 2.14 14.92
N ARG A 93 33.87 2.05 13.62
CA ARG A 93 34.34 0.84 12.96
C ARG A 93 35.80 0.57 13.28
N ALA A 94 36.09 -0.67 13.65
CA ALA A 94 37.44 -1.17 13.82
C ALA A 94 37.55 -2.61 13.29
N PRO A 95 38.74 -3.04 12.83
CA PRO A 95 38.94 -4.42 12.43
C PRO A 95 38.58 -5.42 13.54
N VAL A 96 37.67 -6.34 13.24
CA VAL A 96 37.21 -7.35 14.21
C VAL A 96 38.28 -8.42 14.42
N THR A 97 38.22 -9.10 15.56
CA THR A 97 39.16 -10.19 15.85
C THR A 97 38.58 -11.53 15.37
N SER A 98 39.02 -11.98 14.19
CA SER A 98 38.63 -13.26 13.61
C SER A 98 38.94 -14.45 14.54
N SER A 99 38.06 -15.44 14.51
CA SER A 99 38.15 -16.68 15.29
C SER A 99 37.71 -17.88 14.44
N SER A 100 38.02 -19.10 14.88
CA SER A 100 37.61 -20.33 14.18
C SER A 100 36.15 -20.69 14.47
N GLY A 101 35.38 -21.05 13.44
CA GLY A 101 34.04 -21.64 13.59
C GLY A 101 33.06 -21.14 12.53
N GLY A 102 32.17 -22.03 12.07
CA GLY A 102 31.22 -21.71 10.99
C GLY A 102 31.91 -21.41 9.66
N LEU A 103 31.23 -20.65 8.81
CA LEU A 103 31.75 -20.07 7.57
C LEU A 103 32.71 -18.90 7.88
N ALA A 104 32.38 -18.09 8.88
CA ALA A 104 33.23 -17.05 9.45
C ALA A 104 32.81 -16.73 10.89
N SER A 105 33.75 -16.28 11.73
CA SER A 105 33.47 -15.94 13.14
C SER A 105 34.41 -14.84 13.62
N ALA A 106 33.92 -13.91 14.44
CA ALA A 106 34.73 -12.85 15.02
C ALA A 106 34.22 -12.36 16.37
N SER A 107 35.13 -11.86 17.20
CA SER A 107 34.80 -11.00 18.34
C SER A 107 34.67 -9.55 17.89
N LEU A 108 33.57 -8.92 18.31
CA LEU A 108 33.25 -7.52 18.00
C LEU A 108 33.78 -6.52 19.04
N GLY A 109 34.53 -6.99 20.05
CA GLY A 109 35.11 -6.14 21.08
C GLY A 109 35.84 -4.88 20.56
N PRO A 110 36.63 -4.94 19.45
CA PRO A 110 37.30 -3.76 18.91
C PRO A 110 36.38 -2.61 18.50
N THR A 111 35.13 -2.89 18.10
CA THR A 111 34.13 -1.86 17.69
C THR A 111 33.11 -1.57 18.79
N LEU A 112 33.18 -2.29 19.91
CA LEU A 112 32.29 -2.15 21.07
C LEU A 112 33.07 -1.78 22.34
N ALA A 113 34.08 -0.90 22.22
CA ALA A 113 35.03 -0.62 23.29
C ALA A 113 34.35 -0.21 24.60
N ASP A 114 33.31 0.62 24.53
CA ASP A 114 32.54 1.08 25.69
C ASP A 114 31.72 -0.03 26.38
N ALA A 115 31.29 -1.04 25.61
CA ALA A 115 30.53 -2.18 26.12
C ALA A 115 31.42 -3.36 26.52
N ALA A 116 32.67 -3.43 26.03
CA ALA A 116 33.55 -4.58 26.18
C ALA A 116 33.92 -4.94 27.63
N ALA A 117 33.80 -3.98 28.56
CA ALA A 117 33.99 -4.24 30.00
C ALA A 117 32.82 -5.00 30.64
N THR A 118 31.64 -4.99 30.00
CA THR A 118 30.38 -5.53 30.53
C THR A 118 29.89 -6.72 29.72
N LEU A 119 29.95 -6.61 28.38
CA LEU A 119 29.45 -7.60 27.43
C LEU A 119 30.56 -7.99 26.45
N ASN A 120 30.82 -9.29 26.35
CA ASN A 120 31.60 -9.85 25.26
C ASN A 120 30.65 -10.30 24.14
N VAL A 121 30.84 -9.77 22.94
CA VAL A 121 29.98 -10.04 21.78
C VAL A 121 30.76 -10.76 20.69
N THR A 122 30.24 -11.92 20.24
CA THR A 122 30.78 -12.66 19.10
C THR A 122 29.75 -12.82 18.00
N ARG A 123 30.18 -12.64 16.75
CA ARG A 123 29.38 -12.87 15.54
C ARG A 123 29.84 -14.13 14.82
N ARG A 124 28.90 -14.91 14.28
CA ARG A 124 29.17 -16.08 13.44
C ARG A 124 28.28 -16.10 12.20
N TRP A 125 28.90 -16.41 11.06
CA TRP A 125 28.22 -16.79 9.82
C TRP A 125 28.29 -18.31 9.70
N ILE A 126 27.15 -18.97 9.44
CA ILE A 126 27.04 -20.42 9.39
C ILE A 126 26.24 -20.89 8.17
N ASP A 127 26.45 -22.15 7.79
CA ASP A 127 25.58 -22.86 6.85
C ASP A 127 24.46 -23.51 7.65
N VAL A 128 23.21 -23.29 7.22
CA VAL A 128 22.00 -23.86 7.84
C VAL A 128 21.15 -24.49 6.74
N ASP A 129 21.31 -25.79 6.53
CA ASP A 129 20.60 -26.55 5.51
C ASP A 129 20.74 -25.95 4.09
N GLY A 130 21.94 -25.46 3.75
CA GLY A 130 22.22 -24.83 2.45
C GLY A 130 21.87 -23.34 2.38
N ASP A 131 21.28 -22.78 3.44
CA ASP A 131 21.07 -21.33 3.62
C ASP A 131 22.21 -20.69 4.42
N ILE A 132 22.23 -19.35 4.45
CA ILE A 132 23.14 -18.58 5.31
C ILE A 132 22.44 -18.27 6.64
N GLY A 133 23.13 -18.52 7.75
CA GLY A 133 22.75 -18.06 9.08
C GLY A 133 23.73 -17.01 9.64
N LEU A 134 23.20 -16.01 10.33
CA LEU A 134 23.94 -14.99 11.08
C LEU A 134 23.59 -15.10 12.57
N GLU A 135 24.58 -15.32 13.44
CA GLU A 135 24.40 -15.41 14.89
C GLU A 135 25.20 -14.33 15.62
N PHE A 136 24.63 -13.79 16.69
CA PHE A 136 25.31 -13.00 17.70
C PHE A 136 25.14 -13.62 19.08
N THR A 137 26.24 -13.81 19.80
CA THR A 137 26.24 -14.23 21.21
C THR A 137 26.75 -13.09 22.07
N LEU A 138 25.92 -12.65 23.02
CA LEU A 138 26.28 -11.64 24.02
C LEU A 138 26.47 -12.35 25.35
N THR A 139 27.67 -12.26 25.92
CA THR A 139 28.02 -12.87 27.21
C THR A 139 28.27 -11.78 28.24
N ASN A 140 27.61 -11.86 29.39
CA ASN A 140 27.90 -10.98 30.51
C ASN A 140 29.25 -11.35 31.14
N VAL A 141 30.23 -10.46 31.04
CA VAL A 141 31.57 -10.61 31.62
C VAL A 141 31.77 -9.73 32.86
N ALA A 142 30.77 -8.95 33.24
CA ALA A 142 30.76 -8.19 34.48
C ALA A 142 30.51 -9.08 35.70
N ALA A 143 30.77 -8.52 36.89
CA ALA A 143 30.50 -9.18 38.16
C ALA A 143 29.02 -9.09 38.60
N GLU A 144 28.24 -8.22 37.97
CA GLU A 144 26.83 -7.98 38.27
C GLU A 144 25.94 -8.47 37.13
N SER A 145 24.64 -8.68 37.39
CA SER A 145 23.66 -8.97 36.35
C SER A 145 23.55 -7.79 35.37
N VAL A 146 23.30 -8.07 34.09
CA VAL A 146 23.12 -7.06 33.05
C VAL A 146 21.75 -7.22 32.41
N GLU A 147 20.94 -6.16 32.40
CA GLU A 147 19.70 -6.12 31.66
C GLU A 147 19.95 -5.62 30.23
N ILE A 148 19.50 -6.37 29.23
CA ILE A 148 19.48 -6.01 27.80
C ILE A 148 18.08 -5.49 27.49
N GLY A 149 17.95 -4.17 27.32
CA GLY A 149 16.69 -3.49 27.05
C GLY A 149 16.41 -3.25 25.57
N SER A 150 17.43 -3.32 24.71
CA SER A 150 17.23 -3.49 23.27
C SER A 150 18.31 -4.37 22.65
N LEU A 151 17.99 -5.03 21.55
CA LEU A 151 18.90 -5.91 20.82
C LEU A 151 18.47 -5.94 19.35
N GLY A 152 19.18 -5.17 18.53
CA GLY A 152 18.90 -4.91 17.12
C GLY A 152 19.92 -5.56 16.19
N MET A 153 19.44 -6.10 15.06
CA MET A 153 20.27 -6.58 13.95
C MET A 153 19.90 -5.81 12.68
N PRO A 154 20.76 -4.88 12.21
CA PRO A 154 20.60 -4.21 10.94
C PRO A 154 20.38 -5.17 9.77
N VAL A 155 19.45 -4.81 8.89
CA VAL A 155 19.13 -5.54 7.66
C VAL A 155 19.23 -4.55 6.50
N GLU A 156 20.37 -4.57 5.82
CA GLU A 156 20.64 -3.77 4.62
C GLU A 156 20.50 -4.66 3.39
N PHE A 157 19.68 -4.20 2.45
CA PHE A 157 19.61 -4.71 1.07
C PHE A 157 19.51 -3.53 0.11
N ASN A 158 19.69 -3.79 -1.19
CA ASN A 158 19.86 -2.75 -2.19
C ASN A 158 18.55 -2.00 -2.50
N ASN A 159 18.18 -1.01 -1.69
CA ASN A 159 17.05 -0.09 -1.92
C ASN A 159 17.52 1.33 -2.32
N ILE A 160 18.68 1.43 -2.98
CA ILE A 160 19.36 2.68 -3.30
C ILE A 160 19.16 2.98 -4.79
N PHE A 161 18.32 3.95 -5.12
CA PHE A 161 18.00 4.34 -6.50
C PHE A 161 18.92 5.44 -7.04
N THR A 162 19.76 6.00 -6.18
CA THR A 162 20.64 7.12 -6.52
C THR A 162 21.56 6.77 -7.70
N ASP A 163 21.67 7.68 -8.66
CA ASP A 163 22.44 7.53 -9.91
C ASP A 163 22.03 6.32 -10.79
N ARG A 164 20.81 5.79 -10.63
CA ARG A 164 20.27 4.70 -11.46
C ARG A 164 19.16 5.19 -12.38
N THR A 165 19.13 4.66 -13.60
CA THR A 165 17.96 4.75 -14.49
C THR A 165 16.78 3.94 -13.94
N ALA A 166 15.58 4.10 -14.51
CA ALA A 166 14.41 3.26 -14.17
C ALA A 166 14.73 1.76 -14.31
N VAL A 167 15.34 1.36 -15.44
CA VAL A 167 15.70 -0.02 -15.73
C VAL A 167 16.75 -0.56 -14.74
N GLU A 168 17.78 0.22 -14.42
CA GLU A 168 18.80 -0.19 -13.43
C GLU A 168 18.21 -0.28 -12.02
N THR A 169 17.32 0.64 -11.66
CA THR A 169 16.59 0.58 -10.39
C THR A 169 15.76 -0.70 -10.30
N ARG A 170 14.95 -0.98 -11.33
CA ARG A 170 14.12 -2.19 -11.42
C ARG A 170 14.95 -3.47 -11.33
N ASP A 171 16.08 -3.53 -12.03
CA ASP A 171 16.85 -4.76 -12.20
C ASP A 171 17.77 -5.05 -11.00
N ASN A 172 18.26 -4.03 -10.30
CA ASN A 172 19.27 -4.16 -9.24
C ASN A 172 18.72 -3.99 -7.82
N CYS A 173 17.52 -3.42 -7.64
CA CYS A 173 17.01 -3.09 -6.31
C CYS A 173 16.02 -4.13 -5.75
N VAL A 174 15.81 -4.02 -4.45
CA VAL A 174 14.74 -4.69 -3.70
C VAL A 174 14.01 -3.73 -2.76
N LEU A 175 12.83 -4.16 -2.31
CA LEU A 175 12.06 -3.52 -1.25
C LEU A 175 11.85 -4.50 -0.10
N LEU A 176 11.85 -3.98 1.14
CA LEU A 176 11.82 -4.81 2.35
C LEU A 176 10.51 -4.62 3.12
N ASP A 177 9.71 -5.66 3.31
CA ASP A 177 8.50 -5.59 4.13
C ASP A 177 8.57 -6.56 5.33
N PRO A 178 8.37 -6.07 6.57
CA PRO A 178 8.39 -6.90 7.77
C PRO A 178 7.01 -7.50 8.09
N TYR A 179 7.03 -8.73 8.59
CA TYR A 179 6.00 -9.28 9.46
C TYR A 179 6.53 -9.31 10.89
N ILE A 180 6.08 -8.36 11.72
CA ILE A 180 6.55 -8.17 13.11
C ILE A 180 5.83 -9.14 14.07
N GLY A 181 5.86 -10.43 13.75
CA GLY A 181 5.06 -11.49 14.38
C GLY A 181 5.73 -12.24 15.54
N LEU A 182 6.69 -11.63 16.24
CA LEU A 182 7.50 -12.29 17.28
C LEU A 182 8.24 -13.54 16.76
N HIS A 183 8.00 -14.73 17.31
CA HIS A 183 8.70 -15.96 16.88
C HIS A 183 8.24 -16.47 15.51
N ALA A 184 7.16 -15.89 14.96
CA ALA A 184 6.66 -16.15 13.62
C ALA A 184 7.05 -15.04 12.63
N GLY A 185 7.75 -14.01 13.10
CA GLY A 185 8.08 -12.87 12.26
C GLY A 185 9.07 -13.21 11.15
N TYR A 186 9.06 -12.44 10.08
CA TYR A 186 10.03 -12.53 8.99
C TYR A 186 10.15 -11.18 8.27
N VAL A 187 11.24 -10.96 7.54
CA VAL A 187 11.37 -9.85 6.58
C VAL A 187 11.47 -10.46 5.20
N GLN A 188 10.68 -9.97 4.25
CA GLN A 188 10.85 -10.32 2.84
C GLN A 188 11.58 -9.20 2.11
N ALA A 189 12.52 -9.55 1.24
CA ALA A 189 13.11 -8.63 0.26
C ALA A 189 12.70 -9.07 -1.16
N THR A 190 11.87 -8.24 -1.80
CA THR A 190 11.29 -8.51 -3.12
C THR A 190 11.95 -7.65 -4.18
N ARG A 191 12.30 -8.26 -5.32
CA ARG A 191 12.86 -7.55 -6.47
C ARG A 191 11.83 -6.60 -7.08
N LEU A 192 12.27 -5.43 -7.56
CA LEU A 192 11.37 -4.45 -8.20
C LEU A 192 10.83 -4.94 -9.55
N THR A 193 11.47 -5.94 -10.17
CA THR A 193 10.89 -6.68 -11.31
C THR A 193 9.61 -7.43 -10.93
N GLY A 194 9.42 -7.69 -9.63
CA GLY A 194 8.40 -8.56 -9.04
C GLY A 194 8.46 -10.01 -9.49
N THR A 195 9.57 -10.40 -10.10
CA THR A 195 9.91 -11.78 -10.42
C THR A 195 10.96 -12.28 -9.42
N GLY A 196 10.92 -13.57 -9.09
CA GLY A 196 11.91 -14.13 -8.20
C GLY A 196 13.29 -14.34 -8.85
N PRO A 197 14.27 -14.86 -8.10
CA PRO A 197 14.16 -15.24 -6.69
C PRO A 197 13.96 -14.03 -5.76
N ASN A 198 13.25 -14.24 -4.66
CA ASN A 198 13.13 -13.30 -3.55
C ASN A 198 13.89 -13.84 -2.32
N LEU A 199 14.09 -13.00 -1.32
CA LEU A 199 14.76 -13.36 -0.08
C LEU A 199 13.79 -13.29 1.10
N VAL A 200 13.86 -14.27 1.99
CA VAL A 200 13.11 -14.31 3.24
C VAL A 200 14.09 -14.43 4.40
N VAL A 201 13.97 -13.54 5.38
CA VAL A 201 14.78 -13.52 6.59
C VAL A 201 13.91 -13.97 7.77
N THR A 202 14.27 -15.09 8.40
CA THR A 202 13.51 -15.71 9.50
C THR A 202 14.35 -15.84 10.77
N PRO A 203 13.73 -16.05 11.95
CA PRO A 203 14.44 -16.37 13.18
C PRO A 203 15.26 -17.65 13.02
N LEU A 204 16.55 -17.59 13.36
CA LEU A 204 17.41 -18.78 13.37
C LEU A 204 17.18 -19.65 14.60
N ASN A 205 16.75 -19.04 15.71
CA ASN A 205 16.54 -19.73 16.99
C ASN A 205 15.40 -19.11 17.80
N ALA A 206 15.00 -19.79 18.89
CA ALA A 206 13.87 -19.40 19.72
C ALA A 206 14.07 -18.08 20.49
N ASP A 207 15.30 -17.66 20.72
CA ASP A 207 15.59 -16.38 21.40
C ASP A 207 15.44 -15.18 20.45
N THR A 208 15.33 -15.42 19.14
CA THR A 208 15.25 -14.36 18.13
C THR A 208 13.80 -14.00 17.77
N LYS A 209 13.15 -13.25 18.66
CA LYS A 209 11.81 -12.71 18.40
C LYS A 209 11.89 -11.51 17.46
N PHE A 210 10.90 -11.30 16.59
CA PHE A 210 10.72 -10.04 15.87
C PHE A 210 9.76 -9.12 16.60
N GLU A 211 10.26 -8.35 17.58
CA GLU A 211 9.44 -7.48 18.43
C GLU A 211 9.09 -6.16 17.75
N ALA A 212 10.04 -5.54 17.05
CA ALA A 212 9.82 -4.32 16.28
C ALA A 212 10.73 -4.20 15.06
N TRP A 213 10.32 -3.36 14.12
CA TRP A 213 11.09 -2.93 12.96
C TRP A 213 11.49 -1.47 13.14
N ARG A 214 12.76 -1.21 13.47
CA ARG A 214 13.22 0.14 13.83
C ARG A 214 14.03 0.76 12.70
N PHE A 215 13.76 2.02 12.38
CA PHE A 215 14.56 2.81 11.45
C PHE A 215 15.97 3.09 12.02
N LEU A 216 16.99 2.98 11.16
CA LEU A 216 18.39 3.24 11.49
C LEU A 216 18.79 4.64 10.99
N PRO A 217 19.13 5.59 11.88
CA PRO A 217 19.59 6.90 11.43
C PRO A 217 21.04 6.83 10.92
N GLU A 218 21.28 7.30 9.69
CA GLU A 218 22.63 7.50 9.14
C GLU A 218 22.79 8.96 8.68
N ASP A 219 24.05 9.41 8.58
CA ASP A 219 24.36 10.70 8.01
C ASP A 219 24.05 10.73 6.50
N SER A 220 23.35 11.77 6.06
CA SER A 220 23.09 12.02 4.64
C SER A 220 24.30 12.68 3.99
N THR A 221 25.04 11.92 3.19
CA THR A 221 26.28 12.37 2.54
C THR A 221 26.31 12.03 1.04
N GLU A 222 27.05 12.84 0.27
CA GLU A 222 27.33 12.58 -1.15
C GLU A 222 28.15 11.27 -1.30
N PRO A 223 27.86 10.41 -2.29
CA PRO A 223 26.91 10.61 -3.40
C PRO A 223 25.49 10.08 -3.14
N LEU A 224 25.26 9.31 -2.07
CA LEU A 224 24.04 8.49 -1.98
C LEU A 224 22.84 9.22 -1.37
N TYR A 225 23.07 10.23 -0.53
CA TYR A 225 22.04 11.00 0.18
C TYR A 225 21.04 10.11 0.93
N TYR A 226 21.42 9.64 2.11
CA TYR A 226 20.54 8.88 3.00
C TYR A 226 19.29 9.66 3.38
N GLN A 227 18.16 8.98 3.57
CA GLN A 227 16.83 9.61 3.73
C GLN A 227 16.60 10.67 2.64
N SER A 228 16.56 10.21 1.40
CA SER A 228 16.16 11.00 0.23
C SER A 228 15.10 10.23 -0.57
N GLN A 229 14.52 10.86 -1.60
CA GLN A 229 13.56 10.18 -2.49
C GLN A 229 14.17 8.98 -3.26
N THR A 230 15.49 8.91 -3.35
CA THR A 230 16.22 7.82 -4.00
C THR A 230 16.82 6.84 -3.00
N TYR A 231 16.75 7.12 -1.69
CA TYR A 231 17.24 6.20 -0.67
C TYR A 231 16.46 6.41 0.64
N GLU A 232 15.46 5.55 0.85
CA GLU A 232 14.62 5.53 2.05
C GLU A 232 15.43 5.47 3.35
N GLY A 233 16.47 4.63 3.34
CA GLY A 233 17.27 4.25 4.49
C GLY A 233 17.07 2.79 4.88
N ASN A 234 17.68 2.40 5.98
CA ASN A 234 17.80 1.05 6.48
C ASN A 234 17.05 0.89 7.80
N TYR A 235 16.73 -0.35 8.12
CA TYR A 235 16.02 -0.71 9.33
C TYR A 235 16.72 -1.89 9.99
N GLU A 236 16.35 -2.16 11.24
CA GLU A 236 16.83 -3.31 11.98
C GLU A 236 15.71 -4.12 12.60
N TRP A 237 16.00 -5.42 12.69
CA TRP A 237 15.24 -6.38 13.45
C TRP A 237 15.49 -6.19 14.94
N GLN A 238 14.46 -5.81 15.71
CA GLN A 238 14.57 -5.70 17.17
C GLN A 238 14.03 -6.97 17.86
N VAL A 239 14.87 -7.58 18.69
CA VAL A 239 14.51 -8.70 19.57
C VAL A 239 13.89 -8.21 20.88
N TYR A 240 14.39 -7.08 21.39
CA TYR A 240 13.94 -6.42 22.62
C TYR A 240 13.80 -4.92 22.38
N THR A 241 12.81 -4.27 22.99
CA THR A 241 12.55 -2.84 22.76
C THR A 241 12.25 -2.04 24.02
N LYS A 242 12.30 -2.63 25.21
CA LYS A 242 12.01 -1.92 26.47
C LYS A 242 12.80 -0.62 26.63
N ALA A 243 14.08 -0.60 26.25
CA ALA A 243 14.90 0.61 26.36
C ALA A 243 14.43 1.74 25.43
N TRP A 244 13.87 1.42 24.26
CA TRP A 244 13.27 2.42 23.35
C TRP A 244 11.91 2.88 23.88
N ALA A 245 11.09 1.96 24.36
CA ALA A 245 9.78 2.25 24.96
C ALA A 245 9.86 3.15 26.21
N GLU A 246 10.90 2.99 27.02
CA GLU A 246 11.17 3.85 28.18
C GLU A 246 11.70 5.25 27.79
N ASN A 247 12.09 5.48 26.53
CA ASN A 247 12.74 6.72 26.06
C ASN A 247 12.06 7.28 24.80
N GLU A 248 12.62 7.03 23.61
CA GLU A 248 12.21 7.68 22.35
C GLU A 248 10.78 7.32 21.93
N TRP A 249 10.27 6.16 22.34
CA TRP A 249 8.89 5.73 22.02
C TRP A 249 7.93 6.01 23.18
N SER A 250 8.32 6.85 24.13
CA SER A 250 7.47 7.22 25.25
C SER A 250 6.17 7.88 24.76
N GLY A 251 5.03 7.33 25.18
CA GLY A 251 3.71 7.83 24.76
C GLY A 251 3.18 7.22 23.46
N VAL A 252 3.94 6.33 22.81
CA VAL A 252 3.49 5.54 21.67
C VAL A 252 3.03 4.17 22.16
N ASP A 253 1.97 3.64 21.55
CA ASP A 253 1.54 2.24 21.74
C ASP A 253 2.21 1.38 20.65
N PRO A 254 3.25 0.58 21.00
CA PRO A 254 4.04 -0.16 20.02
C PRO A 254 3.29 -1.38 19.45
N TRP A 255 3.71 -1.87 18.29
CA TRP A 255 3.10 -3.03 17.64
C TRP A 255 3.05 -4.27 18.54
N ASN A 256 4.12 -4.53 19.31
CA ASN A 256 4.21 -5.60 20.28
C ASN A 256 4.55 -5.04 21.67
N GLU A 257 4.24 -5.79 22.72
CA GLU A 257 4.60 -5.39 24.08
C GLU A 257 6.14 -5.36 24.24
N PRO A 258 6.73 -4.24 24.70
CA PRO A 258 8.18 -4.13 24.82
C PRO A 258 8.77 -5.08 25.87
N THR A 259 9.80 -5.84 25.50
CA THR A 259 10.48 -6.77 26.43
C THR A 259 11.98 -6.51 26.56
N SER A 260 12.60 -7.21 27.51
CA SER A 260 14.04 -7.16 27.86
C SER A 260 14.49 -8.52 28.39
N ALA A 261 15.80 -8.77 28.38
CA ALA A 261 16.41 -9.95 29.02
C ALA A 261 17.38 -9.56 30.14
N THR A 262 17.55 -10.42 31.15
CA THR A 262 18.59 -10.25 32.19
C THR A 262 19.59 -11.39 32.09
N LEU A 263 20.88 -11.03 32.00
CA LEU A 263 22.01 -11.96 31.96
C LEU A 263 22.73 -11.93 33.30
N GLU A 264 22.72 -13.03 34.03
CA GLU A 264 23.57 -13.22 35.22
C GLU A 264 25.06 -13.21 34.84
N PRO A 265 26.00 -12.96 35.79
CA PRO A 265 27.43 -13.05 35.52
C PRO A 265 27.82 -14.38 34.86
N GLY A 266 28.45 -14.30 33.68
CA GLY A 266 28.84 -15.47 32.87
C GLY A 266 27.72 -16.09 32.02
N ALA A 267 26.47 -15.65 32.16
CA ALA A 267 25.38 -16.06 31.29
C ALA A 267 25.48 -15.38 29.92
N ASN A 268 24.85 -16.00 28.92
CA ASN A 268 24.79 -15.46 27.56
C ASN A 268 23.39 -15.61 26.97
N ILE A 269 23.16 -14.85 25.90
CA ILE A 269 22.04 -14.99 24.98
C ILE A 269 22.60 -15.07 23.56
N THR A 270 22.01 -15.93 22.73
CA THR A 270 22.36 -16.04 21.30
C THR A 270 21.14 -15.78 20.45
N VAL A 271 21.19 -14.76 19.61
CA VAL A 271 20.16 -14.42 18.63
C VAL A 271 20.72 -14.55 17.22
N GLY A 272 19.87 -14.74 16.21
CA GLY A 272 20.32 -14.87 14.84
C GLY A 272 19.23 -14.95 13.79
N LEU A 273 19.62 -14.66 12.55
CA LEU A 273 18.76 -14.62 11.38
C LEU A 273 19.17 -15.71 10.37
N ARG A 274 18.19 -16.36 9.75
CA ARG A 274 18.35 -17.27 8.61
C ARG A 274 17.89 -16.59 7.33
N PHE A 275 18.71 -16.64 6.30
CA PHE A 275 18.46 -16.05 4.98
C PHE A 275 18.13 -17.17 3.99
N SER A 276 16.91 -17.20 3.47
CA SER A 276 16.41 -18.27 2.59
C SER A 276 15.89 -17.72 1.26
N VAL A 277 16.13 -18.44 0.17
CA VAL A 277 15.61 -18.06 -1.16
C VAL A 277 14.16 -18.54 -1.32
N ALA A 278 13.28 -17.64 -1.76
CA ALA A 278 11.95 -17.98 -2.28
C ALA A 278 11.94 -17.88 -3.81
N ALA A 279 11.28 -18.82 -4.50
CA ALA A 279 11.30 -18.88 -5.96
C ALA A 279 10.56 -17.71 -6.63
N SER A 280 9.52 -17.17 -5.99
CA SER A 280 8.78 -15.97 -6.36
C SER A 280 7.99 -15.43 -5.15
N ALA A 281 7.24 -14.34 -5.32
CA ALA A 281 6.50 -13.72 -4.22
C ALA A 281 5.39 -14.63 -3.65
N PRO A 282 4.54 -15.30 -4.48
CA PRO A 282 3.60 -16.30 -3.98
C PRO A 282 4.21 -17.46 -3.17
N GLU A 283 5.47 -17.84 -3.40
CA GLU A 283 6.13 -18.92 -2.65
C GLU A 283 6.86 -18.45 -1.37
N ILE A 284 6.80 -17.17 -1.01
CA ILE A 284 7.42 -16.66 0.24
C ILE A 284 6.83 -17.37 1.47
N GLU A 285 5.50 -17.51 1.52
CA GLU A 285 4.79 -18.15 2.62
C GLU A 285 5.20 -19.63 2.78
N ASP A 286 5.42 -20.34 1.67
CA ASP A 286 5.91 -21.72 1.66
C ASP A 286 7.36 -21.81 2.19
N THR A 287 8.23 -20.88 1.79
CA THR A 287 9.60 -20.78 2.32
C THR A 287 9.61 -20.50 3.83
N VAL A 288 8.71 -19.64 4.33
CA VAL A 288 8.55 -19.39 5.77
C VAL A 288 8.17 -20.68 6.50
N VAL A 289 7.16 -21.40 6.03
CA VAL A 289 6.74 -22.67 6.66
C VAL A 289 7.87 -23.72 6.61
N ALA A 290 8.59 -23.81 5.49
CA ALA A 290 9.71 -24.75 5.32
C ALA A 290 10.88 -24.47 6.29
N SER A 291 11.07 -23.22 6.74
CA SER A 291 12.06 -22.87 7.76
C SER A 291 11.69 -23.36 9.17
N GLY A 292 10.46 -23.85 9.38
CA GLY A 292 9.92 -24.20 10.70
C GLY A 292 9.33 -23.02 11.47
N THR A 293 9.24 -21.85 10.83
CA THR A 293 8.59 -20.64 11.34
C THR A 293 7.06 -20.77 11.18
N PRO A 294 6.25 -20.56 12.23
CA PRO A 294 4.80 -20.55 12.08
C PRO A 294 4.33 -19.46 11.12
N LEU A 295 3.29 -19.73 10.34
CA LEU A 295 2.68 -18.76 9.44
C LEU A 295 1.19 -18.60 9.78
N ALA A 296 0.73 -17.35 9.82
CA ALA A 296 -0.68 -16.99 9.90
C ALA A 296 -1.18 -16.46 8.56
N VAL A 297 -2.33 -16.97 8.12
CA VAL A 297 -3.04 -16.47 6.94
C VAL A 297 -4.44 -16.04 7.36
N GLY A 298 -4.70 -14.74 7.29
CA GLY A 298 -6.00 -14.12 7.51
C GLY A 298 -6.78 -13.95 6.20
N ILE A 299 -8.04 -14.33 6.21
CA ILE A 299 -8.97 -14.18 5.08
C ILE A 299 -10.23 -13.46 5.58
N PRO A 300 -10.69 -12.38 4.91
CA PRO A 300 -10.19 -11.88 3.62
C PRO A 300 -8.93 -11.01 3.70
N GLY A 301 -8.45 -10.69 4.89
CA GLY A 301 -7.26 -9.89 5.13
C GLY A 301 -7.18 -9.44 6.58
N TYR A 302 -6.44 -8.35 6.84
CA TYR A 302 -6.20 -7.86 8.20
C TYR A 302 -6.80 -6.48 8.50
N ILE A 303 -7.43 -5.84 7.51
CA ILE A 303 -8.37 -4.74 7.73
C ILE A 303 -9.76 -5.38 7.68
N LEU A 304 -10.48 -5.36 8.81
CA LEU A 304 -11.78 -6.02 8.94
C LEU A 304 -12.85 -5.02 9.40
N PRO A 305 -13.88 -4.76 8.57
CA PRO A 305 -15.11 -4.17 9.04
C PRO A 305 -15.77 -5.04 10.12
N THR A 306 -16.42 -4.41 11.11
CA THR A 306 -16.99 -5.13 12.26
C THR A 306 -18.14 -6.08 11.92
N ASP A 307 -18.71 -6.00 10.72
CA ASP A 307 -19.74 -6.91 10.21
C ASP A 307 -19.22 -7.98 9.26
N VAL A 308 -17.89 -8.10 9.12
CA VAL A 308 -17.20 -9.17 8.38
C VAL A 308 -16.61 -10.20 9.34
N THR A 309 -16.94 -11.47 9.15
CA THR A 309 -16.34 -12.57 9.90
C THR A 309 -14.99 -12.93 9.28
N GLY A 310 -13.90 -12.67 10.00
CA GLY A 310 -12.56 -13.07 9.59
C GLY A 310 -12.32 -14.57 9.80
N ARG A 311 -11.38 -15.13 9.06
CA ARG A 311 -10.90 -16.52 9.22
C ARG A 311 -9.39 -16.50 9.31
N LEU A 312 -8.85 -17.09 10.38
CA LEU A 312 -7.42 -17.17 10.65
C LEU A 312 -6.96 -18.61 10.52
N PHE A 313 -6.04 -18.86 9.58
CA PHE A 313 -5.44 -20.16 9.32
C PHE A 313 -4.01 -20.17 9.83
N LEU A 314 -3.69 -21.10 10.71
CA LEU A 314 -2.36 -21.26 11.30
C LEU A 314 -1.68 -22.48 10.69
N HIS A 315 -0.61 -22.21 9.94
CA HIS A 315 0.31 -23.21 9.39
C HIS A 315 1.45 -23.38 10.39
N THR A 316 1.39 -24.44 11.19
CA THR A 316 2.36 -24.69 12.24
C THR A 316 2.46 -26.18 12.54
N ASN A 317 3.65 -26.62 12.97
CA ASN A 317 3.88 -27.95 13.52
C ASN A 317 3.69 -28.00 15.04
N ASP A 318 3.24 -26.89 15.64
CA ASP A 318 3.05 -26.72 17.07
C ASP A 318 1.56 -26.73 17.45
N THR A 319 1.26 -26.99 18.71
CA THR A 319 -0.11 -26.94 19.24
C THR A 319 -0.40 -25.55 19.77
N VAL A 320 -1.53 -24.97 19.36
CA VAL A 320 -2.04 -23.71 19.92
C VAL A 320 -2.56 -23.98 21.33
N ASP A 321 -1.99 -23.28 22.31
CA ASP A 321 -2.41 -23.33 23.71
C ASP A 321 -3.51 -22.30 24.00
N SER A 322 -3.35 -21.07 23.50
CA SER A 322 -4.37 -20.03 23.62
C SER A 322 -4.25 -18.95 22.54
N ILE A 323 -5.36 -18.25 22.30
CA ILE A 323 -5.43 -17.05 21.48
C ILE A 323 -6.15 -15.97 22.28
N SER A 324 -5.63 -14.75 22.26
CA SER A 324 -6.24 -13.58 22.89
C SER A 324 -6.07 -12.34 22.03
N SER A 325 -6.87 -11.30 22.29
CA SER A 325 -6.76 -9.99 21.62
C SER A 325 -6.34 -8.89 22.59
N THR A 326 -5.65 -7.87 22.08
CA THR A 326 -5.44 -6.57 22.73
C THR A 326 -5.91 -5.47 21.78
N PRO A 327 -6.90 -4.63 22.14
CA PRO A 327 -7.68 -4.66 23.37
C PRO A 327 -8.41 -6.00 23.61
N ALA A 328 -8.69 -6.31 24.88
CA ALA A 328 -9.45 -7.50 25.23
C ALA A 328 -10.86 -7.44 24.61
N ASP A 329 -11.42 -8.61 24.30
CA ASP A 329 -12.78 -8.77 23.75
C ASP A 329 -13.02 -8.09 22.38
N ALA A 330 -11.97 -7.71 21.66
CA ALA A 330 -12.08 -7.17 20.30
C ALA A 330 -12.61 -8.21 19.31
N PHE A 331 -12.35 -9.50 19.57
CA PHE A 331 -12.87 -10.64 18.82
C PHE A 331 -13.48 -11.69 19.74
N THR A 332 -14.53 -12.34 19.24
CA THR A 332 -14.91 -13.68 19.68
C THR A 332 -14.32 -14.70 18.71
N PHE A 333 -13.71 -15.75 19.26
CA PHE A 333 -13.09 -16.84 18.50
C PHE A 333 -13.99 -18.07 18.47
N SER A 334 -14.07 -18.76 17.34
CA SER A 334 -14.67 -20.10 17.29
C SER A 334 -13.79 -21.13 17.99
N ASP A 335 -14.35 -22.31 18.25
CA ASP A 335 -13.53 -23.50 18.49
C ASP A 335 -12.61 -23.77 17.27
N PRO A 336 -11.40 -24.30 17.50
CA PRO A 336 -10.48 -24.63 16.41
C PRO A 336 -11.06 -25.71 15.51
N SER A 337 -10.88 -25.56 14.20
CA SER A 337 -11.20 -26.59 13.22
C SER A 337 -9.96 -26.99 12.42
N THR A 338 -9.71 -28.30 12.30
CA THR A 338 -8.57 -28.81 11.52
C THR A 338 -8.94 -28.87 10.05
N ARG A 339 -8.07 -28.31 9.20
CA ARG A 339 -8.14 -28.36 7.74
C ARG A 339 -7.11 -29.34 7.17
N SER A 340 -7.08 -29.44 5.84
CA SER A 340 -6.07 -30.25 5.16
C SER A 340 -4.65 -29.79 5.53
N ALA A 341 -3.67 -30.68 5.38
CA ALA A 341 -2.27 -30.45 5.74
C ALA A 341 -2.01 -30.07 7.22
N GLY A 342 -2.96 -30.29 8.13
CA GLY A 342 -2.79 -30.01 9.57
C GLY A 342 -2.96 -28.54 9.95
N VAL A 343 -3.41 -27.70 9.01
CA VAL A 343 -3.71 -26.28 9.26
C VAL A 343 -4.87 -26.14 10.24
N VAL A 344 -4.74 -25.25 11.21
CA VAL A 344 -5.80 -24.98 12.20
C VAL A 344 -6.50 -23.67 11.86
N GLU A 345 -7.82 -23.71 11.71
CA GLU A 345 -8.65 -22.54 11.46
C GLU A 345 -9.40 -22.08 12.71
N TYR A 346 -9.45 -20.77 12.89
CA TYR A 346 -10.36 -20.06 13.79
C TYR A 346 -11.20 -19.05 13.00
N GLN A 347 -12.49 -18.97 13.29
CA GLN A 347 -13.31 -17.83 12.88
C GLN A 347 -13.17 -16.70 13.89
N LEU A 348 -13.02 -15.49 13.39
CA LEU A 348 -12.88 -14.25 14.13
C LEU A 348 -14.13 -13.41 13.92
N THR A 349 -14.95 -13.25 14.96
CA THR A 349 -16.10 -12.34 14.91
C THR A 349 -15.74 -11.06 15.64
N PRO A 350 -15.59 -9.92 14.95
CA PRO A 350 -15.33 -8.65 15.60
C PRO A 350 -16.45 -8.28 16.57
N SER A 351 -16.11 -7.65 17.70
CA SER A 351 -17.11 -6.99 18.53
C SER A 351 -17.64 -5.74 17.82
N ALA A 352 -18.95 -5.49 17.90
CA ALA A 352 -19.60 -4.37 17.22
C ALA A 352 -19.05 -2.98 17.63
N SER A 353 -18.49 -2.86 18.85
CA SER A 353 -17.89 -1.62 19.34
C SER A 353 -16.38 -1.56 19.15
N ALA A 354 -15.75 -2.61 18.63
CA ALA A 354 -14.31 -2.65 18.47
C ALA A 354 -13.89 -1.79 17.26
N TRP A 355 -12.89 -0.95 17.48
CA TRP A 355 -12.35 -0.06 16.47
C TRP A 355 -10.88 0.20 16.80
N GLY A 356 -10.06 0.39 15.79
CA GLY A 356 -8.64 0.70 15.98
C GLY A 356 -7.75 -0.48 15.65
N ARG A 357 -6.48 -0.37 16.07
CA ARG A 357 -5.52 -1.45 16.00
C ARG A 357 -5.91 -2.54 17.01
N VAL A 358 -5.84 -3.79 16.58
CA VAL A 358 -6.05 -4.96 17.42
C VAL A 358 -4.90 -5.93 17.19
N ARG A 359 -4.21 -6.32 18.26
CA ARG A 359 -3.19 -7.37 18.22
C ARG A 359 -3.79 -8.67 18.72
N LEU A 360 -3.73 -9.72 17.91
CA LEU A 360 -3.90 -11.08 18.40
C LEU A 360 -2.57 -11.59 18.93
N THR A 361 -2.60 -12.30 20.05
CA THR A 361 -1.47 -13.03 20.61
C THR A 361 -1.83 -14.51 20.66
N ILE A 362 -1.06 -15.32 19.93
CA ILE A 362 -1.18 -16.78 19.87
C ILE A 362 -0.04 -17.36 20.69
N GLN A 363 -0.39 -18.13 21.72
CA GLN A 363 0.57 -18.86 22.54
C GLN A 363 0.59 -20.32 22.10
N TYR A 364 1.78 -20.85 21.86
CA TYR A 364 1.97 -22.25 21.53
C TYR A 364 2.45 -23.06 22.73
N ALA A 365 2.16 -24.37 22.71
CA ALA A 365 2.54 -25.31 23.76
C ALA A 365 4.06 -25.45 23.93
N SER A 366 4.86 -25.16 22.89
CA SER A 366 6.32 -25.10 22.99
C SER A 366 6.86 -23.91 23.78
N GLY A 367 6.01 -22.92 24.09
CA GLY A 367 6.42 -21.62 24.64
C GLY A 367 6.64 -20.53 23.58
N LYS A 368 6.63 -20.87 22.28
CA LYS A 368 6.61 -19.86 21.20
C LYS A 368 5.36 -18.97 21.30
N THR A 369 5.52 -17.73 20.87
CA THR A 369 4.45 -16.73 20.79
C THR A 369 4.46 -16.09 19.41
N GLN A 370 3.30 -15.98 18.78
CA GLN A 370 3.08 -15.27 17.52
C GLN A 370 2.08 -14.12 17.74
N THR A 371 2.28 -13.01 17.05
CA THR A 371 1.30 -11.91 17.00
C THR A 371 0.78 -11.67 15.60
N VAL A 372 -0.51 -11.35 15.48
CA VAL A 372 -1.16 -11.00 14.20
C VAL A 372 -1.86 -9.66 14.41
N HIS A 373 -1.60 -8.69 13.54
CA HIS A 373 -2.08 -7.32 13.73
C HIS A 373 -3.22 -7.01 12.78
N TYR A 374 -4.39 -6.70 13.33
CA TYR A 374 -5.59 -6.30 12.61
C TYR A 374 -5.87 -4.80 12.80
N ARG A 375 -6.62 -4.23 11.87
CA ARG A 375 -7.30 -2.94 11.99
C ARG A 375 -8.79 -3.17 11.85
N LEU A 376 -9.54 -2.84 12.90
CA LEU A 376 -11.00 -2.89 12.86
C LEU A 376 -11.58 -1.54 12.45
N THR A 377 -12.53 -1.57 11.51
CA THR A 377 -13.27 -0.40 11.02
C THR A 377 -14.76 -0.56 11.27
N LYS A 378 -15.54 0.51 11.09
CA LYS A 378 -17.00 0.39 10.96
C LYS A 378 -17.35 -0.49 9.75
N PRO A 379 -18.60 -1.00 9.67
CA PRO A 379 -19.11 -1.58 8.42
C PRO A 379 -18.78 -0.66 7.23
N ALA A 380 -18.28 -1.23 6.13
CA ALA A 380 -17.71 -0.42 5.05
C ALA A 380 -18.70 0.63 4.48
N PRO A 381 -20.00 0.33 4.28
CA PRO A 381 -20.97 1.34 3.87
C PRO A 381 -21.17 2.47 4.89
N GLU A 382 -21.09 2.17 6.19
CA GLU A 382 -21.19 3.18 7.27
C GLU A 382 -19.98 4.10 7.27
N ALA A 383 -18.76 3.54 7.21
CA ALA A 383 -17.52 4.31 7.15
C ALA A 383 -17.50 5.29 5.95
N VAL A 384 -17.98 4.85 4.78
CA VAL A 384 -18.06 5.69 3.59
C VAL A 384 -19.16 6.75 3.69
N ALA A 385 -20.26 6.48 4.39
CA ALA A 385 -21.28 7.48 4.68
C ALA A 385 -20.75 8.56 5.64
N ASP A 386 -20.06 8.17 6.71
CA ASP A 386 -19.42 9.09 7.64
C ASP A 386 -18.35 9.95 6.96
N LEU A 387 -17.56 9.36 6.05
CA LEU A 387 -16.62 10.08 5.20
C LEU A 387 -17.31 11.18 4.39
N GLY A 388 -18.40 10.85 3.69
CA GLY A 388 -19.18 11.83 2.91
C GLY A 388 -19.74 12.95 3.78
N ALA A 389 -20.22 12.63 4.98
CA ALA A 389 -20.69 13.60 5.95
C ALA A 389 -19.56 14.54 6.40
N PHE A 390 -18.42 14.00 6.83
CA PHE A 390 -17.27 14.80 7.28
C PHE A 390 -16.75 15.74 6.19
N LEU A 391 -16.54 15.21 4.98
CA LEU A 391 -16.08 15.97 3.81
C LEU A 391 -16.99 17.14 3.49
N THR A 392 -18.31 16.95 3.61
CA THR A 392 -19.29 17.98 3.26
C THR A 392 -19.73 18.83 4.45
N THR A 393 -19.16 18.65 5.64
CA THR A 393 -19.49 19.46 6.83
C THR A 393 -18.24 20.11 7.40
N GLU A 394 -17.33 19.32 7.96
CA GLU A 394 -16.10 19.80 8.60
C GLU A 394 -15.09 20.32 7.57
N GLN A 395 -15.00 19.70 6.38
CA GLN A 395 -14.09 20.14 5.31
C GLN A 395 -14.72 21.16 4.34
N TRP A 396 -15.98 21.57 4.55
CA TRP A 396 -16.67 22.51 3.68
C TRP A 396 -16.27 23.97 3.98
N PHE A 397 -15.59 24.59 3.02
CA PHE A 397 -15.19 25.99 3.06
C PHE A 397 -16.21 26.88 2.34
N ASP A 398 -16.84 27.81 3.07
CA ASP A 398 -17.97 28.63 2.59
C ASP A 398 -17.67 30.14 2.51
N ASP A 399 -16.42 30.55 2.78
CA ASP A 399 -16.06 31.98 2.82
C ASP A 399 -15.89 32.55 1.40
N THR A 400 -16.94 33.20 0.91
CA THR A 400 -16.95 33.88 -0.39
C THR A 400 -16.12 35.17 -0.43
N SER A 401 -15.55 35.61 0.69
CA SER A 401 -14.60 36.75 0.72
C SER A 401 -13.15 36.34 0.46
N ASP A 402 -12.86 35.03 0.38
CA ASP A 402 -11.55 34.49 0.03
C ASP A 402 -11.08 35.03 -1.33
N PRO A 403 -9.89 35.67 -1.41
CA PRO A 403 -9.46 36.35 -2.63
C PRO A 403 -9.09 35.41 -3.78
N PHE A 404 -8.96 34.12 -3.49
CA PHE A 404 -8.65 33.09 -4.49
C PHE A 404 -9.91 32.49 -5.12
N GLY A 405 -11.10 32.80 -4.59
CA GLY A 405 -12.37 32.27 -5.11
C GLY A 405 -12.60 30.81 -4.72
N ARG A 406 -12.12 30.38 -3.55
CA ARG A 406 -12.28 29.00 -3.06
C ARG A 406 -13.59 28.75 -2.31
N GLY A 407 -14.39 29.78 -2.01
CA GLY A 407 -15.68 29.60 -1.32
C GLY A 407 -16.59 28.60 -2.03
N HIS A 408 -17.31 27.79 -1.26
CA HIS A 408 -18.07 26.61 -1.69
C HIS A 408 -17.22 25.42 -2.17
N SER A 409 -16.16 25.08 -1.44
CA SER A 409 -15.29 23.94 -1.76
C SER A 409 -15.09 23.00 -0.58
N ILE A 410 -14.53 21.82 -0.87
CA ILE A 410 -14.06 20.87 0.15
C ILE A 410 -12.54 20.95 0.14
N ILE A 411 -11.94 21.47 1.21
CA ILE A 411 -10.49 21.76 1.27
C ILE A 411 -9.78 20.84 2.24
N THR A 412 -8.45 20.79 2.16
CA THR A 412 -7.61 20.03 3.09
C THR A 412 -7.89 20.42 4.55
N TYR A 413 -7.88 19.42 5.43
CA TYR A 413 -8.17 19.57 6.85
C TYR A 413 -7.03 19.06 7.70
N ASP A 414 -6.74 19.78 8.78
CA ASP A 414 -5.83 19.36 9.86
C ASP A 414 -6.66 18.83 11.03
N HIS A 415 -6.63 17.51 11.21
CA HIS A 415 -7.41 16.81 12.22
C HIS A 415 -6.96 17.14 13.66
N ASP A 416 -5.66 17.31 13.90
CA ASP A 416 -5.17 17.69 15.23
C ASP A 416 -5.61 19.10 15.62
N ALA A 417 -5.61 20.01 14.65
CA ALA A 417 -6.02 21.39 14.85
C ALA A 417 -7.55 21.57 14.81
N ALA A 418 -8.27 20.53 14.36
CA ALA A 418 -9.69 20.59 14.03
C ALA A 418 -10.03 21.80 13.15
N ALA A 419 -9.25 22.00 12.09
CA ALA A 419 -9.33 23.20 11.27
C ALA A 419 -9.02 22.95 9.80
N LEU A 420 -9.61 23.79 8.96
CA LEU A 420 -9.30 23.89 7.54
C LEU A 420 -7.89 24.43 7.30
N VAL A 421 -7.15 23.83 6.36
CA VAL A 421 -5.82 24.29 5.92
C VAL A 421 -5.99 25.35 4.84
N LEU A 422 -6.11 26.61 5.27
CA LEU A 422 -6.36 27.75 4.37
C LEU A 422 -5.10 28.31 3.70
N GLN A 423 -3.93 28.03 4.27
CA GLN A 423 -2.62 28.46 3.80
C GLN A 423 -1.59 27.37 4.10
N ASP A 424 -0.75 27.05 3.11
CA ASP A 424 0.42 26.18 3.23
C ASP A 424 1.46 26.68 2.21
N ASN A 425 2.76 26.51 2.49
CA ASN A 425 3.80 26.90 1.53
C ASN A 425 3.94 25.92 0.36
N ARG A 426 3.23 24.79 0.40
CA ARG A 426 2.94 23.92 -0.73
C ARG A 426 1.61 24.37 -1.32
N ALA A 427 1.67 25.23 -2.34
CA ALA A 427 0.52 25.99 -2.80
C ALA A 427 -0.71 25.14 -3.12
N TRP A 428 -0.49 23.91 -3.59
CA TRP A 428 -1.53 22.95 -3.93
C TRP A 428 -2.38 22.48 -2.74
N ILE A 429 -1.83 22.31 -1.53
CA ILE A 429 -2.56 21.79 -0.36
C ILE A 429 -3.76 22.67 -0.02
N ALA A 430 -3.56 23.99 -0.03
CA ALA A 430 -4.62 24.97 0.17
C ALA A 430 -5.32 25.36 -1.16
N GLY A 431 -4.84 24.82 -2.28
CA GLY A 431 -5.11 25.24 -3.65
C GLY A 431 -6.16 24.44 -4.40
N LEU A 432 -6.75 23.41 -3.77
CA LEU A 432 -7.82 22.57 -4.35
C LEU A 432 -7.42 21.78 -5.60
N SER A 433 -6.12 21.64 -5.87
CA SER A 433 -5.57 20.91 -7.02
C SER A 433 -4.29 20.23 -6.61
N ASP A 434 -3.65 19.51 -7.53
CA ASP A 434 -2.65 18.47 -7.22
C ASP A 434 -3.25 17.38 -6.29
N GLU A 435 -2.61 16.23 -6.11
CA GLU A 435 -3.22 15.18 -5.29
C GLU A 435 -3.42 15.62 -3.83
N GLY A 436 -2.49 16.42 -3.29
CA GLY A 436 -2.52 16.90 -1.90
C GLY A 436 -3.62 17.94 -1.61
N GLY A 437 -4.13 18.65 -2.62
CA GLY A 437 -5.27 19.57 -2.50
C GLY A 437 -6.57 19.00 -3.04
N ALA A 438 -6.49 18.04 -3.97
CA ALA A 438 -7.64 17.40 -4.59
C ALA A 438 -8.23 16.24 -3.78
N GLY A 439 -7.43 15.66 -2.87
CA GLY A 439 -7.78 14.42 -2.19
C GLY A 439 -9.17 14.41 -1.57
N ALA A 440 -9.52 15.46 -0.82
CA ALA A 440 -10.79 15.54 -0.10
C ALA A 440 -12.02 15.60 -1.04
N TRP A 441 -12.04 16.52 -2.01
CA TRP A 441 -13.18 16.65 -2.92
C TRP A 441 -13.27 15.51 -3.93
N LEU A 442 -12.14 14.88 -4.29
CA LEU A 442 -12.14 13.68 -5.12
C LEU A 442 -12.85 12.54 -4.38
N ALA A 443 -12.50 12.27 -3.13
CA ALA A 443 -13.17 11.26 -2.32
C ALA A 443 -14.67 11.53 -2.19
N ALA A 444 -15.06 12.79 -1.94
CA ALA A 444 -16.46 13.20 -1.84
C ALA A 444 -17.25 12.88 -3.12
N ALA A 445 -16.65 13.11 -4.29
CA ALA A 445 -17.27 12.84 -5.57
C ALA A 445 -17.36 11.34 -5.89
N LEU A 446 -16.27 10.59 -5.69
CA LEU A 446 -16.23 9.16 -5.98
C LEU A 446 -17.18 8.37 -5.08
N LYS A 447 -17.42 8.83 -3.85
CA LYS A 447 -18.44 8.23 -2.96
C LYS A 447 -19.83 8.25 -3.60
N GLN A 448 -20.17 9.33 -4.32
CA GLN A 448 -21.48 9.45 -4.96
C GLN A 448 -21.68 8.47 -6.13
N SER A 449 -20.59 7.94 -6.70
CA SER A 449 -20.68 6.92 -7.76
C SER A 449 -21.31 5.61 -7.27
N ALA A 450 -21.21 5.31 -5.97
CA ALA A 450 -21.71 4.10 -5.33
C ALA A 450 -22.88 4.36 -4.35
N ALA A 451 -22.85 5.47 -3.62
CA ALA A 451 -23.82 5.79 -2.56
C ALA A 451 -24.23 7.27 -2.62
N PRO A 452 -25.01 7.68 -3.65
CA PRO A 452 -25.39 9.08 -3.83
C PRO A 452 -26.22 9.60 -2.66
N SER A 453 -25.92 10.81 -2.20
CA SER A 453 -26.66 11.54 -1.17
C SER A 453 -27.10 12.89 -1.73
N ALA A 454 -28.39 13.21 -1.73
CA ALA A 454 -28.88 14.45 -2.35
C ALA A 454 -28.24 15.72 -1.77
N ALA A 455 -28.00 15.76 -0.45
CA ALA A 455 -27.39 16.91 0.20
C ALA A 455 -25.91 17.09 -0.17
N GLU A 456 -25.17 15.99 -0.25
CA GLU A 456 -23.74 15.99 -0.65
C GLU A 456 -23.59 16.34 -2.13
N VAL A 457 -24.42 15.75 -3.00
CA VAL A 457 -24.44 16.05 -4.44
C VAL A 457 -24.74 17.52 -4.68
N ALA A 458 -25.71 18.12 -3.99
CA ALA A 458 -26.01 19.55 -4.13
C ALA A 458 -24.80 20.45 -3.78
N LYS A 459 -24.00 20.07 -2.78
CA LYS A 459 -22.74 20.76 -2.45
C LYS A 459 -21.69 20.58 -3.55
N LEU A 460 -21.53 19.37 -4.08
CA LEU A 460 -20.62 19.10 -5.20
C LEU A 460 -21.03 19.83 -6.49
N GLU A 461 -22.32 19.93 -6.81
CA GLU A 461 -22.78 20.73 -7.95
C GLU A 461 -22.47 22.22 -7.76
N THR A 462 -22.56 22.71 -6.52
CA THR A 462 -22.20 24.09 -6.17
C THR A 462 -20.69 24.33 -6.26
N PHE A 463 -19.88 23.40 -5.73
CA PHE A 463 -18.43 23.40 -5.89
C PHE A 463 -18.02 23.40 -7.37
N VAL A 464 -18.65 22.57 -8.18
CA VAL A 464 -18.42 22.55 -9.62
C VAL A 464 -18.72 23.91 -10.25
N ALA A 465 -19.88 24.49 -9.94
CA ALA A 465 -20.29 25.75 -10.55
C ALA A 465 -19.40 26.93 -10.16
N ASP A 466 -19.10 27.05 -8.87
CA ASP A 466 -18.51 28.26 -8.30
C ASP A 466 -16.99 28.22 -8.28
N VAL A 467 -16.39 27.02 -8.15
CA VAL A 467 -14.94 26.87 -7.96
C VAL A 467 -14.30 26.10 -9.11
N VAL A 468 -14.80 24.91 -9.46
CA VAL A 468 -14.18 24.13 -10.54
C VAL A 468 -14.33 24.88 -11.87
N TRP A 469 -15.56 25.17 -12.27
CA TRP A 469 -15.86 25.92 -13.49
C TRP A 469 -15.61 27.43 -13.31
N GLY A 470 -15.64 27.94 -12.07
CA GLY A 470 -15.42 29.35 -11.79
C GLY A 470 -13.95 29.77 -11.81
N THR A 471 -13.03 28.89 -11.41
CA THR A 471 -11.60 29.21 -11.34
C THR A 471 -10.66 28.04 -11.66
N LEU A 472 -10.82 26.85 -11.06
CA LEU A 472 -9.82 25.77 -11.17
C LEU A 472 -9.67 25.25 -12.62
N GLN A 473 -10.76 25.19 -13.36
CA GLN A 473 -10.82 24.78 -14.75
C GLN A 473 -11.21 25.97 -15.64
N VAL A 474 -10.52 26.15 -16.76
CA VAL A 474 -10.81 27.23 -17.70
C VAL A 474 -12.16 27.00 -18.36
N SER A 475 -13.12 27.91 -18.12
CA SER A 475 -14.51 27.76 -18.56
C SER A 475 -14.91 28.69 -19.70
N THR A 476 -14.03 29.59 -20.14
CA THR A 476 -14.32 30.58 -21.18
C THR A 476 -14.77 29.92 -22.47
N ASP A 477 -16.04 30.12 -22.86
CA ASP A 477 -16.61 29.51 -24.05
C ASP A 477 -15.85 29.91 -25.32
N GLY A 478 -15.37 28.90 -26.05
CA GLY A 478 -14.65 29.09 -27.31
C GLY A 478 -13.20 29.58 -27.16
N ALA A 479 -12.66 29.60 -25.94
CA ALA A 479 -11.23 29.79 -25.75
C ALA A 479 -10.46 28.52 -26.15
N ASP A 480 -9.25 28.71 -26.70
CA ASP A 480 -8.39 27.60 -27.14
C ASP A 480 -7.98 26.68 -25.97
N ASP A 481 -7.98 27.23 -24.75
CA ASP A 481 -7.63 26.54 -23.50
C ASP A 481 -8.85 26.11 -22.66
N GLN A 482 -10.08 26.15 -23.19
CA GLN A 482 -11.26 25.68 -22.44
C GLN A 482 -11.06 24.24 -21.94
N TYR A 483 -11.52 23.94 -20.71
CA TYR A 483 -11.33 22.69 -19.96
C TYR A 483 -9.91 22.45 -19.40
N ALA A 484 -8.93 23.32 -19.66
CA ALA A 484 -7.61 23.22 -19.05
C ALA A 484 -7.69 23.38 -17.53
N VAL A 485 -6.94 22.55 -16.78
CA VAL A 485 -6.99 22.48 -15.31
C VAL A 485 -5.75 23.15 -14.74
N ARG A 486 -5.93 24.05 -13.77
CA ARG A 486 -4.83 24.78 -13.10
C ARG A 486 -4.18 23.93 -12.00
N LYS A 487 -2.88 24.08 -11.82
CA LYS A 487 -2.11 23.41 -10.75
C LYS A 487 -2.50 23.83 -9.33
N SER A 488 -3.04 25.03 -9.16
CA SER A 488 -3.54 25.51 -7.88
C SER A 488 -4.41 26.77 -8.04
N VAL A 489 -5.43 26.90 -7.21
CA VAL A 489 -6.21 28.13 -7.05
C VAL A 489 -5.54 29.09 -6.04
N PHE A 490 -4.77 28.55 -5.08
CA PHE A 490 -4.04 29.31 -4.07
C PHE A 490 -2.61 29.64 -4.53
N TYR A 491 -2.10 30.81 -4.15
CA TYR A 491 -0.74 31.27 -4.47
C TYR A 491 -0.23 32.27 -3.43
N TYR A 492 1.09 32.43 -3.37
CA TYR A 492 1.78 33.45 -2.58
C TYR A 492 2.30 34.58 -3.47
N GLU A 493 1.52 35.66 -3.57
CA GLU A 493 1.92 36.87 -4.28
C GLU A 493 1.25 38.08 -3.61
N PRO A 494 1.87 38.70 -2.59
CA PRO A 494 1.25 39.73 -1.76
C PRO A 494 0.63 40.90 -2.54
N ASP A 495 1.22 41.28 -3.68
CA ASP A 495 0.74 42.38 -4.52
C ASP A 495 -0.48 42.00 -5.40
N ALA A 496 -0.78 40.70 -5.54
CA ALA A 496 -1.87 40.20 -6.37
C ALA A 496 -3.19 39.95 -5.59
N VAL A 497 -3.15 40.03 -4.26
CA VAL A 497 -4.32 39.86 -3.38
C VAL A 497 -4.75 41.20 -2.75
N PRO A 498 -6.01 41.34 -2.27
CA PRO A 498 -6.46 42.53 -1.57
C PRO A 498 -5.59 42.85 -0.34
N ALA A 499 -5.32 44.14 -0.09
CA ALA A 499 -4.43 44.59 0.99
C ALA A 499 -4.88 44.21 2.42
N ASN A 500 -6.12 43.74 2.59
CA ASN A 500 -6.64 43.24 3.85
C ASN A 500 -6.50 41.71 4.02
N TYR A 501 -6.08 40.98 2.99
CA TYR A 501 -5.70 39.58 3.11
C TYR A 501 -4.31 39.48 3.76
N THR A 502 -4.15 38.57 4.70
CA THR A 502 -2.89 38.40 5.45
C THR A 502 -2.38 36.98 5.27
N TYR A 503 -1.21 36.84 4.64
CA TYR A 503 -0.46 35.60 4.67
C TYR A 503 0.13 35.38 6.06
N ASP A 504 0.08 34.16 6.58
CA ASP A 504 0.64 33.84 7.89
C ASP A 504 2.17 33.99 7.86
N PRO A 505 2.76 34.91 8.65
CA PRO A 505 4.21 35.09 8.69
C PRO A 505 4.97 33.94 9.35
N ALA A 506 4.27 32.99 10.00
CA ALA A 506 4.88 31.78 10.54
C ALA A 506 5.16 30.73 9.44
N ILE A 507 4.52 30.85 8.28
CA ILE A 507 4.76 29.99 7.13
C ILE A 507 6.01 30.47 6.38
N GLY A 508 6.93 29.54 6.10
CA GLY A 508 8.12 29.82 5.29
C GLY A 508 7.77 29.92 3.81
N TRP A 509 7.54 31.14 3.32
CA TRP A 509 7.18 31.41 1.92
C TRP A 509 8.37 31.50 0.94
N ASP A 510 9.60 31.53 1.44
CA ASP A 510 10.82 31.49 0.61
C ASP A 510 11.20 30.04 0.30
N THR A 511 10.38 29.39 -0.53
CA THR A 511 10.53 27.99 -0.95
C THR A 511 10.04 27.82 -2.39
N TRP A 512 10.53 26.79 -3.09
CA TRP A 512 10.15 26.50 -4.47
C TRP A 512 8.66 26.14 -4.64
N SER A 513 8.04 25.63 -3.57
CA SER A 513 6.63 25.18 -3.56
C SER A 513 5.63 26.32 -3.31
N ALA A 514 6.11 27.51 -2.92
CA ALA A 514 5.30 28.70 -2.68
C ALA A 514 5.12 29.46 -3.99
N TRP A 515 4.25 28.93 -4.85
CA TRP A 515 4.02 29.44 -6.20
C TRP A 515 3.39 30.83 -6.20
N ASP A 516 3.84 31.69 -7.12
CA ASP A 516 3.12 32.91 -7.49
C ASP A 516 1.86 32.58 -8.30
N ARG A 517 1.07 33.60 -8.67
CA ARG A 517 -0.18 33.36 -9.40
C ARG A 517 0.05 32.71 -10.76
N ALA A 518 1.13 33.08 -11.46
CA ALA A 518 1.42 32.54 -12.78
C ALA A 518 1.75 31.04 -12.71
N ALA A 519 2.59 30.64 -11.76
CA ALA A 519 2.94 29.24 -11.55
C ALA A 519 1.74 28.41 -11.04
N ALA A 520 0.93 28.95 -10.13
CA ALA A 520 -0.29 28.29 -9.65
C ALA A 520 -1.32 28.09 -10.77
N TYR A 521 -1.49 29.08 -11.65
CA TYR A 521 -2.50 29.03 -12.72
C TYR A 521 -2.03 28.35 -14.01
N ALA A 522 -0.78 27.88 -14.07
CA ALA A 522 -0.34 27.06 -15.17
C ALA A 522 -1.16 25.76 -15.25
N THR A 523 -1.36 25.27 -16.47
CA THR A 523 -2.24 24.13 -16.78
C THR A 523 -1.46 22.96 -17.37
N ASP A 524 -0.20 22.86 -17.00
CA ASP A 524 0.85 22.06 -17.64
C ASP A 524 1.11 20.72 -16.94
N ARG A 525 0.23 20.28 -16.02
CA ARG A 525 0.37 19.01 -15.29
C ARG A 525 -0.82 18.08 -15.53
N ALA A 526 -0.58 16.95 -16.21
CA ALA A 526 -1.64 16.02 -16.59
C ALA A 526 -2.34 15.32 -15.41
N TYR A 527 -1.66 15.10 -14.28
CA TYR A 527 -2.24 14.47 -13.09
C TYR A 527 -3.51 15.19 -12.58
N ASP A 528 -3.52 16.52 -12.63
CA ASP A 528 -4.63 17.33 -12.11
C ASP A 528 -5.94 17.09 -12.87
N TYR A 529 -5.85 16.72 -14.15
CA TYR A 529 -6.99 16.43 -15.02
C TYR A 529 -7.71 15.14 -14.61
N VAL A 530 -6.99 14.17 -14.02
CA VAL A 530 -7.58 12.91 -13.53
C VAL A 530 -8.59 13.20 -12.43
N HIS A 531 -8.23 14.08 -11.50
CA HIS A 531 -9.09 14.40 -10.36
C HIS A 531 -10.38 15.09 -10.82
N VAL A 532 -10.28 16.09 -11.71
CA VAL A 532 -11.44 16.80 -12.26
C VAL A 532 -12.35 15.87 -13.07
N ALA A 533 -11.77 14.97 -13.89
CA ALA A 533 -12.56 13.96 -14.60
C ALA A 533 -13.28 13.00 -13.63
N GLY A 534 -12.61 12.59 -12.54
CA GLY A 534 -13.19 11.76 -11.49
C GLY A 534 -14.35 12.44 -10.77
N LEU A 535 -14.25 13.74 -10.51
CA LEU A 535 -15.36 14.54 -9.97
C LEU A 535 -16.59 14.50 -10.87
N TYR A 536 -16.40 14.80 -12.16
CA TYR A 536 -17.49 14.78 -13.13
C TYR A 536 -18.08 13.39 -13.33
N TRP A 537 -17.25 12.35 -13.37
CA TRP A 537 -17.72 10.98 -13.45
C TRP A 537 -18.55 10.58 -12.22
N GLY A 538 -18.11 10.96 -11.00
CA GLY A 538 -18.87 10.74 -9.77
C GLY A 538 -20.29 11.34 -9.82
N LEU A 539 -20.42 12.59 -10.29
CA LEU A 539 -21.72 13.25 -10.48
C LEU A 539 -22.58 12.60 -11.58
N TYR A 540 -21.96 12.18 -12.69
CA TYR A 540 -22.65 11.41 -13.72
C TYR A 540 -23.24 10.11 -13.15
N ARG A 541 -22.44 9.33 -12.40
CA ARG A 541 -22.88 8.07 -11.80
C ARG A 541 -23.99 8.28 -10.76
N ALA A 542 -23.89 9.34 -9.97
CA ALA A 542 -24.94 9.74 -9.02
C ALA A 542 -26.27 10.03 -9.73
N GLY A 543 -26.24 10.90 -10.75
CA GLY A 543 -27.42 11.25 -11.55
C GLY A 543 -27.98 10.09 -12.38
N ARG A 544 -27.14 9.15 -12.78
CA ARG A 544 -27.58 7.92 -13.44
C ARG A 544 -28.32 6.99 -12.47
N ALA A 545 -27.81 6.84 -11.24
CA ALA A 545 -28.40 5.96 -10.24
C ALA A 545 -29.69 6.54 -9.62
N ALA A 546 -29.73 7.86 -9.39
CA ALA A 546 -30.85 8.56 -8.80
C ALA A 546 -31.03 9.95 -9.45
N PRO A 547 -31.74 10.08 -10.59
CA PRO A 547 -31.79 11.33 -11.36
C PRO A 547 -32.23 12.58 -10.60
N ALA A 548 -33.05 12.42 -9.55
CA ALA A 548 -33.56 13.53 -8.75
C ALA A 548 -32.48 14.22 -7.88
N VAL A 549 -31.29 13.64 -7.73
CA VAL A 549 -30.18 14.22 -6.94
C VAL A 549 -29.50 15.40 -7.64
N LEU A 550 -29.61 15.51 -8.97
CA LEU A 550 -29.05 16.62 -9.73
C LEU A 550 -30.04 17.77 -9.77
N THR A 551 -29.60 18.95 -9.34
CA THR A 551 -30.48 20.10 -9.08
C THR A 551 -30.08 21.36 -9.85
N ARG A 552 -28.88 21.42 -10.45
CA ARG A 552 -28.35 22.64 -11.09
C ARG A 552 -28.54 22.74 -12.61
N ASN A 553 -29.63 22.16 -13.15
CA ASN A 553 -29.96 22.15 -14.58
C ASN A 553 -28.86 21.53 -15.48
N LEU A 554 -27.97 20.70 -14.93
CA LEU A 554 -27.10 19.82 -15.70
C LEU A 554 -27.65 18.40 -15.62
N THR A 555 -27.67 17.71 -16.74
CA THR A 555 -28.03 16.30 -16.80
C THR A 555 -26.82 15.42 -16.46
N ALA A 556 -27.05 14.15 -16.16
CA ALA A 556 -25.96 13.19 -15.99
C ALA A 556 -25.02 13.19 -17.22
N ASN A 557 -25.57 13.21 -18.44
CA ASN A 557 -24.78 13.22 -19.66
C ASN A 557 -23.93 14.49 -19.82
N ASP A 558 -24.40 15.65 -19.32
CA ASP A 558 -23.59 16.87 -19.34
C ASP A 558 -22.33 16.71 -18.48
N TYR A 559 -22.44 16.06 -17.33
CA TYR A 559 -21.28 15.73 -16.49
C TYR A 559 -20.34 14.71 -17.17
N LEU A 560 -20.89 13.67 -17.80
CA LEU A 560 -20.08 12.69 -18.53
C LEU A 560 -19.30 13.34 -19.69
N LEU A 561 -19.93 14.26 -20.43
CA LEU A 561 -19.27 15.01 -21.49
C LEU A 561 -18.19 15.96 -20.95
N ARG A 562 -18.39 16.57 -19.77
CA ARG A 562 -17.34 17.38 -19.12
C ARG A 562 -16.14 16.53 -18.69
N ALA A 563 -16.38 15.31 -18.19
CA ALA A 563 -15.30 14.38 -17.88
C ALA A 563 -14.46 14.08 -19.13
N GLN A 564 -15.11 13.71 -20.24
CA GLN A 564 -14.41 13.43 -21.51
C GLN A 564 -13.66 14.65 -22.04
N LYS A 565 -14.27 15.83 -22.07
CA LYS A 565 -13.61 17.06 -22.55
C LYS A 565 -12.43 17.50 -21.67
N THR A 566 -12.46 17.16 -20.38
CA THR A 566 -11.30 17.35 -19.49
C THR A 566 -10.13 16.48 -19.97
N VAL A 567 -10.37 15.20 -20.29
CA VAL A 567 -9.33 14.32 -20.84
C VAL A 567 -8.85 14.79 -22.23
N ALA A 568 -9.76 15.21 -23.11
CA ALA A 568 -9.39 15.76 -24.41
C ALA A 568 -8.52 17.03 -24.29
N SER A 569 -8.81 17.89 -23.29
CA SER A 569 -7.98 19.06 -22.99
C SER A 569 -6.58 18.68 -22.48
N MET A 570 -6.48 17.62 -21.66
CA MET A 570 -5.18 17.10 -21.20
C MET A 570 -4.33 16.68 -22.40
N MET A 571 -4.95 16.04 -23.40
CA MET A 571 -4.30 15.48 -24.58
C MET A 571 -4.15 16.47 -25.74
N ARG A 572 -4.56 17.73 -25.56
CA ARG A 572 -4.50 18.74 -26.61
C ARG A 572 -3.08 18.90 -27.15
N THR A 573 -3.01 19.10 -28.47
CA THR A 573 -1.78 19.45 -29.18
C THR A 573 -1.85 20.85 -29.76
N ASP A 574 -0.70 21.49 -29.85
CA ASP A 574 -0.55 22.79 -30.50
C ASP A 574 -0.59 22.67 -32.04
N ALA A 575 -0.40 23.79 -32.73
CA ALA A 575 -0.39 23.82 -34.20
C ALA A 575 0.78 23.02 -34.84
N ALA A 576 1.80 22.65 -34.07
CA ALA A 576 2.92 21.81 -34.51
C ALA A 576 2.68 20.32 -34.22
N GLY A 577 1.61 19.97 -33.50
CA GLY A 577 1.29 18.60 -33.09
C GLY A 577 1.99 18.18 -31.78
N GLU A 578 2.58 19.13 -31.04
CA GLU A 578 3.19 18.87 -29.75
C GLU A 578 2.14 18.99 -28.65
N HIS A 579 2.16 18.08 -27.67
CA HIS A 579 1.20 18.13 -26.55
C HIS A 579 1.46 19.33 -25.65
N GLU A 580 0.39 20.04 -25.28
CA GLU A 580 0.47 21.28 -24.49
C GLU A 580 0.63 21.01 -22.98
N THR A 581 0.14 19.87 -22.50
CA THR A 581 0.19 19.49 -21.09
C THR A 581 1.39 18.56 -20.84
N GLY A 582 2.21 18.86 -19.84
CA GLY A 582 3.30 17.99 -19.41
C GLY A 582 2.79 16.68 -18.83
N TYR A 583 3.63 15.64 -18.88
CA TYR A 583 3.35 14.29 -18.36
C TYR A 583 2.18 13.56 -19.03
N TRP A 584 1.66 14.06 -20.16
CA TRP A 584 0.65 13.37 -20.97
C TRP A 584 1.09 11.95 -21.37
N ASP A 585 2.41 11.72 -21.42
CA ASP A 585 3.09 10.50 -21.86
C ASP A 585 3.40 9.50 -20.75
N LEU A 586 3.15 9.85 -19.48
CA LEU A 586 3.35 8.98 -18.31
C LEU A 586 2.04 8.33 -17.89
N GLY A 587 2.08 7.21 -17.15
CA GLY A 587 0.88 6.68 -16.49
C GLY A 587 0.46 7.57 -15.33
N LEU A 588 -0.82 7.97 -15.27
CA LEU A 588 -1.30 8.95 -14.29
C LEU A 588 -2.04 8.28 -13.13
N MET A 589 -1.87 8.84 -11.93
CA MET A 589 -2.45 8.34 -10.70
C MET A 589 -3.99 8.33 -10.75
N GLY A 590 -4.61 7.14 -10.81
CA GLY A 590 -6.07 6.98 -10.79
C GLY A 590 -6.74 7.07 -12.16
N GLU A 591 -5.97 6.99 -13.23
CA GLU A 591 -6.48 7.19 -14.59
C GLU A 591 -7.38 6.07 -15.13
N THR A 592 -7.51 4.93 -14.45
CA THR A 592 -8.54 3.92 -14.77
C THR A 592 -9.94 4.54 -14.79
N VAL A 593 -10.16 5.66 -14.08
CA VAL A 593 -11.41 6.43 -14.18
C VAL A 593 -11.72 6.88 -15.62
N PHE A 594 -10.72 7.17 -16.45
CA PHE A 594 -10.91 7.47 -17.87
C PHE A 594 -11.48 6.27 -18.63
N GLY A 595 -11.07 5.06 -18.27
CA GLY A 595 -11.64 3.82 -18.79
C GLY A 595 -13.12 3.67 -18.44
N HIS A 596 -13.50 4.01 -17.21
CA HIS A 596 -14.92 4.02 -16.81
C HIS A 596 -15.72 5.10 -17.53
N VAL A 597 -15.14 6.29 -17.79
CA VAL A 597 -15.75 7.31 -18.64
C VAL A 597 -15.97 6.77 -20.05
N LEU A 598 -14.98 6.07 -20.63
CA LEU A 598 -15.09 5.43 -21.95
C LEU A 598 -16.23 4.41 -21.99
N GLU A 599 -16.28 3.49 -21.02
CA GLU A 599 -17.35 2.48 -20.91
C GLU A 599 -18.74 3.14 -20.87
N ASP A 600 -18.90 4.19 -20.06
CA ASP A 600 -20.18 4.87 -19.89
C ASP A 600 -20.55 5.75 -21.10
N LEU A 601 -19.60 6.38 -21.80
CA LEU A 601 -19.87 7.07 -23.07
C LEU A 601 -20.43 6.08 -24.11
N ARG A 602 -19.87 4.87 -24.20
CA ARG A 602 -20.39 3.82 -25.08
C ARG A 602 -21.79 3.37 -24.65
N ALA A 603 -22.02 3.21 -23.34
CA ALA A 603 -23.31 2.79 -22.80
C ALA A 603 -24.43 3.83 -23.04
N GLU A 604 -24.10 5.12 -23.03
CA GLU A 604 -25.04 6.23 -23.33
C GLU A 604 -25.17 6.52 -24.84
N GLY A 605 -24.43 5.81 -25.71
CA GLY A 605 -24.47 6.01 -27.17
C GLY A 605 -23.73 7.26 -27.67
N LEU A 606 -22.82 7.81 -26.87
CA LEU A 606 -21.96 8.96 -27.20
C LEU A 606 -20.71 8.50 -27.95
N THR A 607 -20.91 7.88 -29.12
CA THR A 607 -19.88 7.16 -29.87
C THR A 607 -18.70 8.05 -30.29
N GLU A 608 -18.95 9.27 -30.74
CA GLU A 608 -17.90 10.19 -31.21
C GLU A 608 -16.93 10.55 -30.08
N GLN A 609 -17.45 10.92 -28.91
CA GLN A 609 -16.66 11.29 -27.73
C GLN A 609 -15.90 10.09 -27.17
N ALA A 610 -16.50 8.90 -27.25
CA ALA A 610 -15.85 7.66 -26.88
C ALA A 610 -14.71 7.28 -27.85
N ASP A 611 -14.90 7.47 -29.16
CA ASP A 611 -13.86 7.23 -30.17
C ASP A 611 -12.66 8.18 -29.97
N GLU A 612 -12.92 9.45 -29.66
CA GLU A 612 -11.89 10.45 -29.35
C GLU A 612 -11.07 10.04 -28.12
N LEU A 613 -11.74 9.76 -26.99
CA LEU A 613 -11.07 9.33 -25.76
C LEU A 613 -10.26 8.04 -25.97
N GLU A 614 -10.81 7.07 -26.71
CA GLU A 614 -10.10 5.84 -27.03
C GLU A 614 -8.85 6.09 -27.90
N ALA A 615 -8.92 7.01 -28.86
CA ALA A 615 -7.79 7.37 -29.71
C ALA A 615 -6.67 8.07 -28.92
N ASP A 616 -7.04 8.98 -28.02
CA ASP A 616 -6.11 9.65 -27.12
C ASP A 616 -5.33 8.64 -26.27
N MET A 617 -6.05 7.70 -25.65
CA MET A 617 -5.44 6.69 -24.78
C MET A 617 -4.64 5.66 -25.57
N ARG A 618 -5.01 5.39 -26.82
CA ARG A 618 -4.22 4.54 -27.73
C ARG A 618 -2.84 5.14 -27.99
N THR A 619 -2.75 6.45 -28.19
CA THR A 619 -1.46 7.15 -28.38
C THR A 619 -0.50 6.88 -27.23
N ARG A 620 -0.99 6.95 -25.99
CA ARG A 620 -0.19 6.69 -24.78
C ARG A 620 0.18 5.21 -24.64
N ALA A 621 -0.78 4.31 -24.87
CA ALA A 621 -0.53 2.88 -24.82
C ALA A 621 0.51 2.40 -25.85
N GLU A 622 0.50 2.96 -27.06
CA GLU A 622 1.49 2.67 -28.10
C GLU A 622 2.90 3.15 -27.73
N LEU A 623 3.01 4.26 -27.00
CA LEU A 623 4.27 4.74 -26.45
C LEU A 623 4.81 3.76 -25.39
N TRP A 624 4.00 3.41 -24.39
CA TRP A 624 4.42 2.54 -23.28
C TRP A 624 4.83 1.14 -23.74
N LYS A 625 4.18 0.63 -24.80
CA LYS A 625 4.56 -0.64 -25.43
C LYS A 625 6.01 -0.68 -25.92
N GLY A 626 6.56 0.48 -26.29
CA GLY A 626 7.97 0.62 -26.70
C GLY A 626 8.96 0.78 -25.55
N GLN A 627 8.49 0.91 -24.30
CA GLN A 627 9.31 1.22 -23.13
C GLN A 627 9.63 -0.05 -22.33
N GLU A 628 10.87 -0.13 -21.84
CA GLU A 628 11.31 -1.24 -21.00
C GLU A 628 10.73 -1.15 -19.58
N ASP A 629 10.50 0.06 -19.08
CA ASP A 629 9.90 0.32 -17.76
C ASP A 629 9.00 1.57 -17.79
N PRO A 630 7.69 1.41 -18.09
CA PRO A 630 6.76 2.53 -18.32
C PRO A 630 6.05 3.06 -17.05
N PHE A 631 6.54 2.74 -15.85
CA PHE A 631 5.79 2.98 -14.60
C PHE A 631 6.19 4.26 -13.84
N GLY A 632 7.27 4.90 -14.28
CA GLY A 632 7.80 6.14 -13.71
C GLY A 632 6.82 7.31 -13.73
N SER A 633 7.08 8.29 -12.88
CA SER A 633 6.39 9.59 -12.83
C SER A 633 7.35 10.71 -13.24
N GLU A 634 7.23 11.89 -12.63
CA GLU A 634 8.28 12.92 -12.58
C GLU A 634 9.64 12.35 -12.16
N MET A 635 9.64 11.26 -11.38
CA MET A 635 10.83 10.49 -11.02
C MET A 635 10.80 9.10 -11.67
N ALA A 636 11.94 8.70 -12.23
CA ALA A 636 12.05 7.45 -13.00
C ALA A 636 11.86 6.17 -12.17
N TRP A 637 12.07 6.24 -10.84
CA TRP A 637 11.93 5.13 -9.90
C TRP A 637 10.58 5.12 -9.16
N ASP A 638 9.73 6.12 -9.40
CA ASP A 638 8.37 6.11 -8.87
C ASP A 638 7.54 5.04 -9.61
N SER A 639 6.53 4.49 -8.95
CA SER A 639 5.65 3.44 -9.45
C SER A 639 4.22 3.93 -9.71
N THR A 640 4.01 5.24 -9.75
CA THR A 640 2.70 5.89 -9.92
C THR A 640 1.94 5.39 -11.16
N GLY A 641 2.62 5.08 -12.27
CA GLY A 641 1.98 4.67 -13.52
C GLY A 641 1.48 3.22 -13.61
N GLN A 642 1.77 2.36 -12.62
CA GLN A 642 1.47 0.92 -12.67
C GLN A 642 0.00 0.60 -13.00
N GLU A 643 -0.93 1.33 -12.38
CA GLU A 643 -2.37 1.11 -12.50
C GLU A 643 -2.90 1.47 -13.89
N GLY A 644 -2.66 2.71 -14.32
CA GLY A 644 -3.08 3.21 -15.62
C GLY A 644 -2.47 2.47 -16.81
N VAL A 645 -1.16 2.20 -16.76
CA VAL A 645 -0.46 1.43 -17.79
C VAL A 645 -1.04 0.03 -17.93
N TYR A 646 -1.34 -0.65 -16.81
CA TYR A 646 -2.01 -1.95 -16.86
C TYR A 646 -3.37 -1.87 -17.55
N TYR A 647 -4.20 -0.91 -17.16
CA TYR A 647 -5.57 -0.79 -17.67
C TYR A 647 -5.57 -0.66 -19.19
N TRP A 648 -4.81 0.30 -19.73
CA TRP A 648 -4.78 0.56 -21.16
C TRP A 648 -4.02 -0.51 -21.95
N ALA A 649 -2.93 -1.07 -21.42
CA ALA A 649 -2.26 -2.20 -22.05
C ALA A 649 -3.22 -3.38 -22.21
N LYS A 650 -4.00 -3.71 -21.17
CA LYS A 650 -5.02 -4.76 -21.24
C LYS A 650 -6.13 -4.41 -22.23
N TYR A 651 -6.66 -3.19 -22.17
CA TYR A 651 -7.72 -2.71 -23.07
C TYR A 651 -7.31 -2.84 -24.56
N PHE A 652 -6.08 -2.48 -24.91
CA PHE A 652 -5.54 -2.59 -26.26
C PHE A 652 -4.86 -3.92 -26.58
N ASN A 653 -5.06 -4.95 -25.75
CA ASN A 653 -4.55 -6.31 -25.94
C ASN A 653 -3.01 -6.41 -26.05
N ASP A 654 -2.28 -5.54 -25.35
CA ASP A 654 -0.84 -5.65 -25.10
C ASP A 654 -0.57 -6.46 -23.83
N THR A 655 -0.58 -7.77 -23.99
CA THR A 655 -0.39 -8.73 -22.89
C THR A 655 1.02 -8.66 -22.28
N ALA A 656 2.04 -8.22 -23.02
CA ALA A 656 3.40 -8.13 -22.52
C ALA A 656 3.52 -7.00 -21.48
N THR A 657 3.05 -5.80 -21.83
CA THR A 657 3.04 -4.64 -20.93
C THR A 657 2.11 -4.88 -19.74
N ALA A 658 0.92 -5.46 -19.95
CA ALA A 658 0.01 -5.79 -18.86
C ALA A 658 0.63 -6.82 -17.88
N SER A 659 1.34 -7.84 -18.37
CA SER A 659 2.03 -8.81 -17.51
C SER A 659 3.20 -8.17 -16.75
N LYS A 660 3.93 -7.25 -17.39
CA LYS A 660 5.00 -6.48 -16.76
C LYS A 660 4.47 -5.65 -15.58
N ALA A 661 3.32 -4.99 -15.75
CA ALA A 661 2.68 -4.22 -14.69
C ALA A 661 2.25 -5.10 -13.51
N ILE A 662 1.63 -6.27 -13.76
CA ILE A 662 1.26 -7.21 -12.68
C ILE A 662 2.48 -7.74 -11.93
N SER A 663 3.56 -8.08 -12.64
CA SER A 663 4.82 -8.45 -11.99
C SER A 663 5.33 -7.31 -11.14
N SER A 664 5.49 -6.10 -11.70
CA SER A 664 5.96 -4.93 -10.95
C SER A 664 5.14 -4.70 -9.67
N ILE A 665 3.81 -4.68 -9.75
CA ILE A 665 2.93 -4.52 -8.58
C ILE A 665 3.14 -5.64 -7.55
N THR A 666 3.33 -6.89 -8.01
CA THR A 666 3.60 -8.04 -7.14
C THR A 666 4.90 -7.86 -6.33
N GLY A 667 5.89 -7.16 -6.89
CA GLY A 667 7.13 -6.80 -6.19
C GLY A 667 6.96 -5.72 -5.11
N TYR A 668 5.89 -4.91 -5.20
CA TYR A 668 5.65 -3.74 -4.36
C TYR A 668 4.58 -3.96 -3.28
N MET A 669 3.81 -5.05 -3.35
CA MET A 669 2.70 -5.32 -2.44
C MET A 669 2.78 -6.74 -1.84
N PRO A 670 2.94 -6.87 -0.52
CA PRO A 670 3.17 -8.18 0.11
C PRO A 670 1.91 -8.84 0.71
N THR A 671 1.96 -10.16 0.87
CA THR A 671 1.12 -10.88 1.86
C THR A 671 1.88 -11.01 3.17
N VAL A 672 1.41 -10.34 4.23
CA VAL A 672 1.99 -10.43 5.57
C VAL A 672 0.87 -10.38 6.60
N ALA A 673 1.06 -11.02 7.76
CA ALA A 673 0.02 -11.09 8.80
C ALA A 673 -0.08 -9.83 9.68
N HIS A 674 -0.09 -8.68 9.02
CA HIS A 674 -0.13 -7.36 9.63
C HIS A 674 -0.90 -6.38 8.74
N TRP A 675 -1.94 -5.74 9.29
CA TRP A 675 -2.80 -4.80 8.56
C TRP A 675 -1.99 -3.71 7.87
N GLY A 676 -1.01 -3.11 8.53
CA GLY A 676 -0.20 -2.02 7.97
C GLY A 676 0.71 -2.36 6.79
N TRP A 677 0.99 -3.65 6.53
CA TRP A 677 1.85 -4.06 5.42
C TRP A 677 1.13 -4.94 4.40
N ASN A 678 0.08 -5.68 4.78
CA ASN A 678 -0.65 -6.51 3.84
C ASN A 678 -1.33 -5.67 2.75
N GLY A 679 -0.98 -5.92 1.49
CA GLY A 679 -1.51 -5.14 0.36
C GLY A 679 -1.11 -3.66 0.37
N ASN A 680 -0.12 -3.27 1.18
CA ASN A 680 0.38 -1.90 1.23
C ASN A 680 1.42 -1.70 0.12
N ALA A 681 1.10 -0.96 -0.93
CA ALA A 681 2.04 -0.67 -2.01
C ALA A 681 3.23 0.14 -1.50
N ARG A 682 4.46 -0.20 -1.92
CA ARG A 682 5.67 0.48 -1.45
C ARG A 682 5.72 1.95 -1.85
N ARG A 683 5.64 2.85 -0.86
CA ARG A 683 5.87 4.30 -0.97
C ARG A 683 6.43 4.88 0.33
N TYR A 684 7.26 5.93 0.23
CA TYR A 684 7.93 6.50 1.41
C TYR A 684 8.26 8.01 1.41
N TRP A 685 7.90 8.77 0.38
CA TRP A 685 8.27 10.20 0.28
C TRP A 685 7.10 11.18 0.23
N ASP A 686 5.88 10.70 0.04
CA ASP A 686 4.72 11.56 -0.24
C ASP A 686 4.27 12.39 0.98
N PHE A 687 4.69 12.05 2.20
CA PHE A 687 4.50 12.95 3.35
C PHE A 687 5.13 14.33 3.16
N ILE A 688 6.19 14.45 2.34
CA ILE A 688 6.77 15.75 1.98
C ILE A 688 5.78 16.59 1.16
N TYR A 689 4.95 15.95 0.32
CA TYR A 689 4.04 16.62 -0.62
C TYR A 689 2.61 16.78 -0.08
N GLY A 690 2.09 15.79 0.65
CA GLY A 690 0.70 15.74 1.12
C GLY A 690 0.50 15.66 2.64
N GLY A 691 1.55 15.33 3.40
CA GLY A 691 1.47 15.14 4.86
C GLY A 691 1.67 16.42 5.68
N LYS A 692 1.17 16.42 6.91
CA LYS A 692 1.50 17.42 7.93
C LYS A 692 2.88 17.17 8.51
N LEU A 693 3.15 15.92 8.92
CA LEU A 693 4.46 15.52 9.41
C LEU A 693 5.33 15.14 8.22
N GLN A 694 6.02 16.13 7.66
CA GLN A 694 6.90 15.94 6.52
C GLN A 694 8.10 15.06 6.88
N ARG A 695 8.14 13.83 6.36
CA ARG A 695 9.17 12.84 6.65
C ARG A 695 9.36 11.84 5.51
N LEU A 696 10.59 11.38 5.30
CA LEU A 696 10.88 10.23 4.42
C LEU A 696 10.78 8.95 5.25
N GLU A 697 9.69 8.23 5.05
CA GLU A 697 9.26 7.11 5.88
C GLU A 697 8.29 6.22 5.11
N ARG A 698 8.39 4.90 5.30
CA ARG A 698 7.40 3.96 4.78
C ARG A 698 5.98 4.37 5.17
N GLN A 699 5.18 4.72 4.18
CA GLN A 699 3.78 5.10 4.37
C GLN A 699 2.92 3.84 4.44
N ILE A 700 2.06 3.77 5.45
CA ILE A 700 1.09 2.69 5.58
C ILE A 700 -0.23 3.13 4.96
N HIS A 701 -0.65 2.41 3.90
CA HIS A 701 -1.92 2.59 3.19
C HIS A 701 -2.10 3.95 2.52
N HIS A 702 -1.03 4.43 1.87
CA HIS A 702 -1.07 5.53 0.92
C HIS A 702 -1.73 5.13 -0.42
N TYR A 703 -1.97 6.09 -1.33
CA TYR A 703 -2.81 5.91 -2.53
C TYR A 703 -2.38 4.77 -3.45
N GLY A 704 -1.08 4.44 -3.50
CA GLY A 704 -0.59 3.34 -4.32
C GLY A 704 -1.27 2.01 -4.00
N SER A 705 -1.73 1.81 -2.75
CA SER A 705 -2.37 0.57 -2.32
C SER A 705 -3.74 0.36 -2.98
N GLY A 706 -4.61 1.37 -2.92
CA GLY A 706 -5.93 1.32 -3.55
C GLY A 706 -5.86 1.29 -5.08
N LEU A 707 -4.90 2.00 -5.68
CA LEU A 707 -4.75 2.02 -7.14
C LEU A 707 -4.21 0.70 -7.68
N ASN A 708 -3.14 0.16 -7.09
CA ASN A 708 -2.55 -1.10 -7.53
C ASN A 708 -3.45 -2.33 -7.26
N ALA A 709 -4.41 -2.21 -6.36
CA ALA A 709 -5.45 -3.21 -6.19
C ALA A 709 -6.27 -3.44 -7.48
N LEU A 710 -6.50 -2.39 -8.29
CA LEU A 710 -7.29 -2.46 -9.52
C LEU A 710 -6.70 -3.46 -10.53
N PRO A 711 -5.41 -3.36 -10.94
CA PRO A 711 -4.75 -4.36 -11.77
C PRO A 711 -4.78 -5.77 -11.20
N LEU A 712 -4.44 -5.96 -9.92
CA LEU A 712 -4.35 -7.30 -9.32
C LEU A 712 -5.70 -8.00 -9.33
N LEU A 713 -6.76 -7.28 -8.96
CA LEU A 713 -8.13 -7.80 -8.97
C LEU A 713 -8.63 -8.03 -10.39
N ALA A 714 -8.29 -7.17 -11.35
CA ALA A 714 -8.61 -7.36 -12.76
C ALA A 714 -7.87 -8.56 -13.38
N ALA A 715 -6.63 -8.80 -12.98
CA ALA A 715 -5.85 -9.97 -13.40
C ALA A 715 -6.41 -11.26 -12.78
N TYR A 716 -6.80 -11.23 -11.51
CA TYR A 716 -7.51 -12.35 -10.88
C TYR A 716 -8.82 -12.67 -11.60
N ARG A 717 -9.62 -11.67 -11.96
CA ARG A 717 -10.87 -11.88 -12.72
C ARG A 717 -10.66 -12.52 -14.10
N SER A 718 -9.47 -12.34 -14.71
CA SER A 718 -9.11 -12.96 -15.98
C SER A 718 -8.55 -14.37 -15.85
N ASP A 719 -7.99 -14.71 -14.69
CA ASP A 719 -7.43 -16.02 -14.37
C ASP A 719 -7.63 -16.33 -12.87
N PRO A 720 -8.81 -16.89 -12.50
CA PRO A 720 -9.24 -17.02 -11.11
C PRO A 720 -8.93 -18.38 -10.48
N SER A 721 -8.11 -19.22 -11.13
CA SER A 721 -7.85 -20.60 -10.72
C SER A 721 -7.38 -20.71 -9.27
N SER A 722 -8.00 -21.58 -8.47
CA SER A 722 -7.58 -21.84 -7.08
C SER A 722 -6.28 -22.64 -6.97
N ASP A 723 -5.92 -23.40 -8.01
CA ASP A 723 -4.73 -24.26 -8.02
C ASP A 723 -3.45 -23.49 -8.39
N ALA A 724 -3.58 -22.28 -8.92
CA ALA A 724 -2.46 -21.39 -9.19
C ALA A 724 -2.20 -20.49 -7.97
N ALA A 725 -1.12 -20.75 -7.24
CA ALA A 725 -0.69 -19.93 -6.08
C ALA A 725 -0.69 -18.42 -6.41
N SER A 726 -0.30 -18.06 -7.63
CA SER A 726 -0.29 -16.68 -8.10
C SER A 726 -1.69 -16.04 -8.20
N ALA A 727 -2.73 -16.78 -8.54
CA ALA A 727 -4.09 -16.25 -8.66
C ALA A 727 -4.69 -15.95 -7.28
N TYR A 728 -4.58 -16.90 -6.34
CA TYR A 728 -5.06 -16.67 -4.99
C TYR A 728 -4.25 -15.58 -4.26
N TYR A 729 -2.94 -15.51 -4.52
CA TYR A 729 -2.09 -14.41 -4.06
C TYR A 729 -2.59 -13.05 -4.58
N ARG A 730 -2.86 -12.91 -5.89
CA ARG A 730 -3.42 -11.67 -6.48
C ARG A 730 -4.73 -11.25 -5.82
N LEU A 731 -5.63 -12.20 -5.55
CA LEU A 731 -6.89 -11.91 -4.86
C LEU A 731 -6.65 -11.38 -3.43
N ARG A 732 -5.79 -12.06 -2.64
CA ARG A 732 -5.47 -11.66 -1.26
C ARG A 732 -4.82 -10.27 -1.21
N VAL A 733 -3.82 -10.03 -2.05
CA VAL A 733 -3.10 -8.75 -2.08
C VAL A 733 -3.97 -7.63 -2.63
N GLY A 734 -4.67 -7.87 -3.74
CA GLY A 734 -5.55 -6.90 -4.36
C GLY A 734 -6.72 -6.51 -3.44
N HIS A 735 -7.32 -7.49 -2.75
CA HIS A 735 -8.37 -7.17 -1.78
C HIS A 735 -7.82 -6.35 -0.61
N ALA A 736 -6.68 -6.74 -0.03
CA ALA A 736 -6.06 -5.99 1.05
C ALA A 736 -5.74 -4.53 0.65
N GLY A 737 -5.16 -4.32 -0.53
CA GLY A 737 -4.91 -2.99 -1.09
C GLY A 737 -6.20 -2.19 -1.30
N SER A 738 -7.29 -2.84 -1.72
CA SER A 738 -8.59 -2.16 -1.83
C SER A 738 -9.13 -1.72 -0.45
N GLN A 739 -8.90 -2.49 0.61
CA GLN A 739 -9.37 -2.14 1.96
C GLN A 739 -8.51 -1.06 2.63
N ALA A 740 -7.32 -0.75 2.08
CA ALA A 740 -6.40 0.27 2.57
C ALA A 740 -7.12 1.61 2.84
N ALA A 741 -7.93 2.08 1.89
CA ALA A 741 -8.64 3.34 2.01
C ALA A 741 -9.64 3.38 3.18
N LEU A 742 -10.21 2.23 3.59
CA LEU A 742 -11.12 2.15 4.73
C LEU A 742 -10.36 2.26 6.07
N ALA A 743 -9.13 1.78 6.14
CA ALA A 743 -8.34 1.87 7.37
C ALA A 743 -8.02 3.31 7.76
N SER A 744 -7.84 4.19 6.76
CA SER A 744 -7.55 5.62 6.92
C SER A 744 -8.77 6.44 7.36
N ILE A 745 -10.00 5.90 7.25
CA ILE A 745 -11.22 6.57 7.70
C ILE A 745 -11.32 6.44 9.23
N HIS A 746 -11.31 7.57 9.91
CA HIS A 746 -11.48 7.69 11.35
C HIS A 746 -12.92 7.42 11.77
N ALA A 747 -13.14 7.22 13.07
CA ALA A 747 -14.47 6.93 13.60
C ALA A 747 -15.48 8.09 13.42
N ASP A 748 -14.99 9.30 13.20
CA ASP A 748 -15.76 10.53 12.94
C ASP A 748 -15.93 10.83 11.43
N GLY A 749 -15.31 10.05 10.54
CA GLY A 749 -15.37 10.24 9.09
C GLY A 749 -14.19 11.01 8.49
N PHE A 750 -13.27 11.56 9.28
CA PHE A 750 -12.03 12.13 8.73
C PHE A 750 -11.22 11.03 8.03
N ALA A 751 -10.57 11.35 6.90
CA ALA A 751 -9.66 10.42 6.24
C ALA A 751 -8.26 11.02 6.16
N ALA A 752 -7.28 10.31 6.74
CA ALA A 752 -5.88 10.70 6.74
C ALA A 752 -5.16 10.34 5.43
N ALA A 753 -4.14 11.11 5.07
CA ALA A 753 -3.29 10.86 3.91
C ALA A 753 -2.63 9.46 3.95
N ALA A 754 -1.96 9.13 5.06
CA ALA A 754 -1.38 7.82 5.34
C ALA A 754 -1.07 7.65 6.84
N PHE A 755 -0.62 6.46 7.24
CA PHE A 755 -0.17 6.16 8.60
C PHE A 755 1.38 6.11 8.69
N HIS A 756 1.94 6.76 9.70
CA HIS A 756 3.37 6.77 10.00
C HIS A 756 3.83 5.43 10.60
N SER A 757 4.76 4.74 9.94
CA SER A 757 5.20 3.39 10.32
C SER A 757 6.29 3.33 11.38
N TRP A 758 6.97 4.43 11.69
CA TRP A 758 8.08 4.44 12.64
C TRP A 758 7.58 4.15 14.06
N PRO A 759 8.27 3.27 14.81
CA PRO A 759 7.89 2.91 16.17
C PRO A 759 7.79 4.06 17.18
N ASP A 760 8.40 5.22 16.88
CA ASP A 760 8.35 6.43 17.69
C ASP A 760 7.14 7.34 17.38
N THR A 761 6.32 6.97 16.39
CA THR A 761 5.19 7.77 15.92
C THR A 761 3.90 6.96 15.92
N LEU A 762 3.84 5.90 15.10
CA LEU A 762 2.69 5.00 14.93
C LEU A 762 1.31 5.70 15.01
N ALA A 763 1.10 6.71 14.16
CA ALA A 763 -0.10 7.53 14.12
C ALA A 763 -0.55 7.81 12.68
N TRP A 764 -1.82 8.12 12.50
CA TRP A 764 -2.33 8.70 11.25
C TRP A 764 -1.78 10.11 11.07
N ASP A 765 -1.38 10.48 9.84
CA ASP A 765 -1.06 11.87 9.53
C ASP A 765 -2.32 12.73 9.74
N ALA A 766 -2.14 13.93 10.26
CA ALA A 766 -3.28 14.78 10.60
C ALA A 766 -3.87 15.51 9.39
N TYR A 767 -3.16 15.58 8.26
CA TYR A 767 -3.72 16.12 7.04
C TYR A 767 -4.53 15.06 6.29
N SER A 768 -5.66 15.49 5.73
CA SER A 768 -6.38 14.66 4.75
C SER A 768 -5.54 14.43 3.48
N GLY A 769 -4.72 15.43 3.12
CA GLY A 769 -3.72 15.37 2.05
C GLY A 769 -4.22 14.70 0.78
N ASP A 770 -3.41 13.78 0.27
CA ASP A 770 -3.59 13.01 -0.95
C ASP A 770 -4.35 11.69 -0.75
N TYR A 771 -5.29 11.64 0.21
CA TYR A 771 -6.15 10.48 0.45
C TYR A 771 -7.05 10.12 -0.75
N GLY A 772 -7.51 11.12 -1.51
CA GLY A 772 -8.54 10.94 -2.55
C GLY A 772 -8.23 9.88 -3.61
N PRO A 773 -7.03 9.87 -4.20
CA PRO A 773 -6.62 8.83 -5.14
C PRO A 773 -6.66 7.40 -4.55
N ASN A 774 -6.39 7.24 -3.25
CA ASN A 774 -6.57 5.94 -2.57
C ASN A 774 -8.05 5.53 -2.58
N PHE A 775 -8.93 6.48 -2.25
CA PHE A 775 -10.37 6.25 -2.25
C PHE A 775 -10.94 6.04 -3.65
N LEU A 776 -10.39 6.68 -4.69
CA LEU A 776 -10.71 6.40 -6.08
C LEU A 776 -10.43 4.94 -6.41
N GLY A 777 -9.22 4.46 -6.08
CA GLY A 777 -8.87 3.04 -6.23
C GLY A 777 -9.85 2.11 -5.52
N HIS A 778 -10.20 2.43 -4.27
CA HIS A 778 -11.21 1.69 -3.50
C HIS A 778 -12.59 1.67 -4.16
N ALA A 779 -13.11 2.83 -4.57
CA ALA A 779 -14.44 2.96 -5.17
C ALA A 779 -14.57 2.16 -6.47
N LEU A 780 -13.51 2.13 -7.29
CA LEU A 780 -13.46 1.35 -8.53
C LEU A 780 -13.22 -0.15 -8.28
N ALA A 781 -12.56 -0.50 -7.17
CA ALA A 781 -12.26 -1.89 -6.80
C ALA A 781 -13.39 -2.60 -6.04
N ALA A 782 -14.34 -1.84 -5.46
CA ALA A 782 -15.39 -2.37 -4.58
C ALA A 782 -16.18 -3.49 -5.28
N THR A 783 -15.96 -4.73 -4.82
CA THR A 783 -16.55 -5.96 -5.35
C THR A 783 -16.52 -7.03 -4.27
N THR A 784 -17.61 -7.77 -4.13
CA THR A 784 -17.63 -9.00 -3.34
C THR A 784 -17.20 -10.18 -4.21
N TYR A 785 -16.16 -10.90 -3.81
CA TYR A 785 -15.64 -12.07 -4.52
C TYR A 785 -16.05 -13.35 -3.80
N LEU A 786 -16.56 -14.33 -4.54
CA LEU A 786 -16.53 -15.73 -4.16
C LEU A 786 -15.37 -16.39 -4.90
N ALA A 787 -14.32 -16.78 -4.18
CA ALA A 787 -13.19 -17.50 -4.75
C ALA A 787 -13.58 -18.95 -5.11
N ALA A 788 -12.82 -19.56 -6.01
CA ALA A 788 -12.90 -21.00 -6.22
C ALA A 788 -12.52 -21.74 -4.93
N GLU A 789 -13.10 -22.92 -4.70
CA GLU A 789 -12.86 -23.69 -3.48
C GLU A 789 -11.39 -24.06 -3.36
N HIS A 790 -10.73 -23.52 -2.32
CA HIS A 790 -9.30 -23.76 -2.10
C HIS A 790 -9.08 -25.05 -1.32
N ALA A 791 -8.11 -25.87 -1.72
CA ALA A 791 -7.84 -27.17 -1.09
C ALA A 791 -7.55 -27.09 0.44
N VAL A 792 -6.97 -25.97 0.88
CA VAL A 792 -6.69 -25.69 2.31
C VAL A 792 -7.77 -24.82 2.97
N TYR A 793 -8.21 -23.74 2.31
CA TYR A 793 -9.04 -22.71 2.93
C TYR A 793 -10.55 -22.91 2.71
N GLY A 794 -10.92 -23.87 1.84
CA GLY A 794 -12.29 -24.15 1.43
C GLY A 794 -12.90 -22.99 0.65
N TRP A 795 -14.23 -22.84 0.75
CA TRP A 795 -14.94 -21.69 0.21
C TRP A 795 -14.60 -20.41 0.98
N THR A 796 -14.11 -19.39 0.28
CA THR A 796 -13.77 -18.09 0.87
C THR A 796 -14.43 -16.96 0.11
N ALA A 797 -14.95 -15.97 0.83
CA ALA A 797 -15.41 -14.71 0.27
C ALA A 797 -14.49 -13.56 0.67
N PHE A 798 -14.35 -12.59 -0.23
CA PHE A 798 -13.66 -11.31 0.01
C PHE A 798 -14.67 -10.18 -0.20
N GLY A 799 -14.74 -9.25 0.74
CA GLY A 799 -15.79 -8.23 0.76
C GLY A 799 -17.18 -8.76 1.14
N GLY A 800 -17.30 -9.95 1.74
CA GLY A 800 -18.58 -10.53 2.15
C GLY A 800 -18.43 -11.70 3.12
N ASN A 801 -19.55 -12.10 3.73
CA ASN A 801 -19.61 -13.28 4.60
C ASN A 801 -20.14 -14.48 3.82
N VAL A 802 -19.42 -15.60 3.88
CA VAL A 802 -19.78 -16.85 3.20
C VAL A 802 -20.37 -17.86 4.18
N VAL A 803 -21.43 -18.54 3.75
CA VAL A 803 -22.05 -19.67 4.44
C VAL A 803 -22.25 -20.79 3.42
N VAL A 804 -21.92 -22.02 3.81
CA VAL A 804 -22.09 -23.22 2.99
C VAL A 804 -23.17 -24.09 3.64
N ASP A 805 -24.22 -24.44 2.89
CA ASP A 805 -25.23 -25.41 3.30
C ASP A 805 -24.89 -26.79 2.71
N ASP A 806 -24.51 -27.73 3.59
CA ASP A 806 -24.11 -29.10 3.25
C ASP A 806 -25.33 -30.06 3.17
N ALA A 807 -26.38 -29.62 2.48
CA ALA A 807 -27.53 -30.47 2.13
C ALA A 807 -27.17 -31.42 0.97
N ALA A 808 -28.17 -32.17 0.46
CA ALA A 808 -27.95 -33.08 -0.69
C ALA A 808 -27.40 -32.37 -1.94
N ASP A 809 -27.65 -31.06 -2.07
CA ASP A 809 -27.04 -30.15 -3.04
C ASP A 809 -26.35 -29.02 -2.29
N VAL A 810 -25.02 -28.88 -2.47
CA VAL A 810 -24.23 -27.80 -1.85
C VAL A 810 -24.70 -26.45 -2.38
N VAL A 811 -25.01 -25.52 -1.49
CA VAL A 811 -25.31 -24.12 -1.83
C VAL A 811 -24.37 -23.20 -1.07
N VAL A 812 -23.61 -22.39 -1.80
CA VAL A 812 -22.70 -21.39 -1.25
C VAL A 812 -23.39 -20.04 -1.30
N THR A 813 -23.79 -19.53 -0.13
CA THR A 813 -24.45 -18.23 0.01
C THR A 813 -23.45 -17.20 0.50
N VAL A 814 -23.46 -16.03 -0.12
CA VAL A 814 -22.61 -14.91 0.28
C VAL A 814 -23.48 -13.68 0.54
N SER A 815 -23.24 -13.02 1.67
CA SER A 815 -23.80 -11.71 2.00
C SER A 815 -22.71 -10.65 1.74
N PRO A 816 -22.86 -9.79 0.72
CA PRO A 816 -21.96 -8.68 0.46
C PRO A 816 -21.84 -7.72 1.64
N LYS A 817 -20.61 -7.30 1.92
CA LYS A 817 -20.18 -6.40 3.00
C LYS A 817 -19.22 -5.30 2.54
N ASP A 818 -18.82 -5.31 1.26
CA ASP A 818 -18.03 -4.24 0.67
C ASP A 818 -18.78 -2.90 0.69
N SER A 819 -18.06 -1.79 0.49
CA SER A 819 -18.62 -0.44 0.64
C SER A 819 -19.75 -0.11 -0.33
N ALA A 820 -19.69 -0.64 -1.56
CA ALA A 820 -20.65 -0.33 -2.61
C ALA A 820 -21.78 -1.37 -2.68
N ARG A 821 -21.46 -2.65 -2.45
CA ARG A 821 -22.35 -3.81 -2.68
C ARG A 821 -22.97 -3.82 -4.07
N ARG A 822 -22.27 -3.30 -5.08
CA ARG A 822 -22.78 -3.20 -6.46
C ARG A 822 -22.27 -4.31 -7.38
N ASN A 823 -21.17 -4.93 -7.02
CA ASN A 823 -20.44 -5.83 -7.91
C ASN A 823 -20.18 -7.17 -7.21
N VAL A 824 -20.39 -8.27 -7.92
CA VAL A 824 -20.03 -9.61 -7.44
C VAL A 824 -19.22 -10.36 -8.49
N TYR A 825 -18.17 -11.05 -8.06
CA TYR A 825 -17.39 -11.95 -8.91
C TYR A 825 -17.46 -13.38 -8.38
N VAL A 826 -17.89 -14.32 -9.23
CA VAL A 826 -18.01 -15.74 -8.89
C VAL A 826 -16.96 -16.52 -9.69
N ALA A 827 -15.81 -16.73 -9.06
CA ALA A 827 -14.65 -17.39 -9.67
C ALA A 827 -14.95 -18.77 -10.26
N PRO A 828 -15.74 -19.67 -9.62
CA PRO A 828 -16.13 -20.94 -10.23
C PRO A 828 -16.87 -20.84 -11.56
N LEU A 829 -17.42 -19.67 -11.89
CA LEU A 829 -18.09 -19.42 -13.17
C LEU A 829 -17.28 -18.50 -14.09
N GLY A 830 -16.25 -17.84 -13.56
CA GLY A 830 -15.53 -16.76 -14.26
C GLY A 830 -16.42 -15.54 -14.52
N VAL A 831 -17.47 -15.33 -13.72
CA VAL A 831 -18.53 -14.34 -13.99
C VAL A 831 -18.43 -13.14 -13.07
N TYR A 832 -18.47 -11.95 -13.66
CA TYR A 832 -18.56 -10.65 -13.01
C TYR A 832 -19.94 -10.04 -13.28
N VAL A 833 -20.73 -9.85 -12.22
CA VAL A 833 -22.04 -9.20 -12.29
C VAL A 833 -21.93 -7.80 -11.67
N ARG A 834 -22.43 -6.78 -12.38
CA ARG A 834 -22.38 -5.38 -11.94
C ARG A 834 -23.76 -4.73 -11.97
N LEU A 835 -24.04 -3.90 -10.97
CA LEU A 835 -25.21 -3.05 -10.88
C LEU A 835 -24.82 -1.59 -11.13
N ASP A 836 -25.58 -0.86 -11.97
CA ASP A 836 -25.36 0.59 -12.11
C ASP A 836 -26.07 1.44 -11.04
N ALA A 837 -27.06 0.87 -10.35
CA ALA A 837 -27.80 1.47 -9.25
C ALA A 837 -28.33 0.38 -8.28
N GLY A 838 -28.76 0.77 -7.07
CA GLY A 838 -29.16 -0.18 -6.02
C GLY A 838 -27.98 -0.97 -5.45
N VAL A 839 -28.28 -2.09 -4.79
CA VAL A 839 -27.31 -2.97 -4.13
C VAL A 839 -27.65 -4.45 -4.31
N VAL A 840 -26.63 -5.29 -4.16
CA VAL A 840 -26.76 -6.74 -4.00
C VAL A 840 -27.00 -7.05 -2.52
N ASP A 841 -28.19 -7.56 -2.22
CA ASP A 841 -28.60 -8.01 -0.88
C ASP A 841 -27.91 -9.32 -0.49
N GLY A 842 -27.70 -10.20 -1.47
CA GLY A 842 -27.03 -11.49 -1.32
C GLY A 842 -26.92 -12.22 -2.65
N PHE A 843 -26.08 -13.25 -2.71
CA PHE A 843 -26.09 -14.17 -3.85
C PHE A 843 -25.84 -15.61 -3.42
N ALA A 844 -26.33 -16.55 -4.22
CA ALA A 844 -26.18 -17.98 -3.99
C ALA A 844 -25.62 -18.66 -5.24
N TYR A 845 -24.55 -19.42 -5.07
CA TYR A 845 -23.96 -20.27 -6.10
C TYR A 845 -24.20 -21.74 -5.77
N THR A 846 -24.68 -22.50 -6.75
CA THR A 846 -24.91 -23.95 -6.63
C THR A 846 -23.93 -24.69 -7.54
N PRO A 847 -22.84 -25.27 -7.00
CA PRO A 847 -21.81 -25.93 -7.82
C PRO A 847 -22.36 -27.05 -8.71
N GLY A 848 -23.31 -27.85 -8.20
CA GLY A 848 -23.87 -28.99 -8.92
C GLY A 848 -24.61 -28.62 -10.21
N THR A 849 -25.32 -27.50 -10.21
CA THR A 849 -26.06 -27.00 -11.38
C THR A 849 -25.33 -25.88 -12.12
N LYS A 850 -24.25 -25.35 -11.54
CA LYS A 850 -23.56 -24.13 -11.98
C LYS A 850 -24.52 -22.91 -12.06
N GLY A 851 -25.58 -22.95 -11.26
CA GLY A 851 -26.55 -21.86 -11.15
C GLY A 851 -26.05 -20.77 -10.21
N LEU A 852 -26.31 -19.51 -10.57
CA LEU A 852 -26.08 -18.35 -9.74
C LEU A 852 -27.39 -17.56 -9.61
N VAL A 853 -27.74 -17.15 -8.40
CA VAL A 853 -28.85 -16.23 -8.14
C VAL A 853 -28.31 -15.01 -7.41
N VAL A 854 -28.57 -13.82 -7.95
CA VAL A 854 -28.19 -12.54 -7.34
C VAL A 854 -29.47 -11.82 -6.92
N ARG A 855 -29.54 -11.41 -5.65
CA ARG A 855 -30.65 -10.67 -5.05
C ARG A 855 -30.35 -9.18 -5.09
N VAL A 856 -31.19 -8.39 -5.76
CA VAL A 856 -31.01 -6.96 -6.01
C VAL A 856 -32.08 -6.18 -5.24
N LYS A 857 -31.68 -5.07 -4.61
CA LYS A 857 -32.57 -4.18 -3.85
C LYS A 857 -32.25 -2.71 -4.19
N GLY A 858 -33.27 -1.85 -4.22
CA GLY A 858 -33.10 -0.41 -4.52
C GLY A 858 -32.46 0.41 -3.39
N ASP A 859 -32.68 0.02 -2.13
CA ASP A 859 -32.26 0.78 -0.95
C ASP A 859 -30.85 0.35 -0.46
N PRO A 860 -29.83 1.22 -0.62
CA PRO A 860 -28.49 0.98 -0.10
C PRO A 860 -28.37 1.20 1.41
N GLY A 861 -29.29 1.89 2.07
CA GLY A 861 -29.16 2.31 3.47
C GLY A 861 -28.15 3.43 3.69
N TYR A 862 -27.87 3.74 4.97
CA TYR A 862 -26.90 4.75 5.42
C TYR A 862 -27.09 6.16 4.80
N GLY A 863 -28.34 6.55 4.53
CA GLY A 863 -28.68 7.88 4.03
C GLY A 863 -28.43 8.08 2.52
N ALA A 864 -28.04 7.04 1.78
CA ALA A 864 -27.96 7.11 0.34
C ALA A 864 -29.35 6.96 -0.33
N GLU A 865 -29.48 7.53 -1.51
CA GLU A 865 -30.73 7.61 -2.26
C GLU A 865 -31.18 6.25 -2.78
N VAL A 866 -32.49 6.01 -2.73
CA VAL A 866 -33.11 4.76 -3.16
C VAL A 866 -33.22 4.75 -4.68
N ALA A 867 -32.63 3.74 -5.32
CA ALA A 867 -32.76 3.54 -6.75
C ALA A 867 -34.15 2.97 -7.10
N SER A 868 -34.83 3.58 -8.07
CA SER A 868 -36.12 3.08 -8.58
C SER A 868 -35.97 1.95 -9.60
N SER A 869 -34.77 1.78 -10.16
CA SER A 869 -34.44 0.73 -11.12
C SER A 869 -32.94 0.50 -11.14
N ALA A 870 -32.50 -0.69 -11.54
CA ALA A 870 -31.08 -1.00 -11.77
C ALA A 870 -30.88 -1.71 -13.10
N VAL A 871 -29.77 -1.46 -13.77
CA VAL A 871 -29.28 -2.25 -14.89
C VAL A 871 -28.25 -3.25 -14.36
N VAL A 872 -28.56 -4.53 -14.51
CA VAL A 872 -27.65 -5.63 -14.23
C VAL A 872 -26.86 -5.94 -15.50
N THR A 873 -25.54 -5.96 -15.42
CA THR A 873 -24.66 -6.41 -16.51
C THR A 873 -23.89 -7.64 -16.07
N VAL A 874 -23.59 -8.51 -17.03
CA VAL A 874 -22.83 -9.75 -16.79
C VAL A 874 -21.69 -9.84 -17.79
N GLU A 875 -20.51 -10.15 -17.29
CA GLU A 875 -19.31 -10.38 -18.07
C GLU A 875 -18.70 -11.70 -17.62
N GLN A 876 -18.47 -12.63 -18.55
CA GLN A 876 -17.69 -13.83 -18.27
C GLN A 876 -16.22 -13.54 -18.60
N SER A 877 -15.49 -13.00 -17.62
CA SER A 877 -14.14 -12.47 -17.80
C SER A 877 -13.04 -13.52 -17.81
N ALA A 878 -13.36 -14.77 -17.47
CA ALA A 878 -12.46 -15.92 -17.52
C ALA A 878 -13.14 -17.15 -18.12
N VAL A 879 -12.35 -17.95 -18.84
CA VAL A 879 -12.75 -19.29 -19.28
C VAL A 879 -12.43 -20.26 -18.16
N VAL A 880 -13.46 -20.85 -17.54
CA VAL A 880 -13.31 -21.84 -16.47
C VAL A 880 -13.59 -23.24 -17.01
N GLU A 881 -12.74 -24.20 -16.70
CA GLU A 881 -12.87 -25.57 -17.19
C GLU A 881 -14.24 -26.17 -16.82
N GLY A 882 -14.91 -26.73 -17.82
CA GLY A 882 -16.23 -27.33 -17.65
C GLY A 882 -17.38 -26.33 -17.53
N VAL A 883 -17.15 -25.02 -17.57
CA VAL A 883 -18.21 -23.99 -17.54
C VAL A 883 -18.44 -23.49 -18.97
N GLY A 884 -19.70 -23.57 -19.42
CA GLY A 884 -20.13 -23.00 -20.71
C GLY A 884 -20.39 -21.49 -20.62
N GLU A 885 -21.10 -20.96 -21.61
CA GLU A 885 -21.52 -19.55 -21.62
C GLU A 885 -22.57 -19.29 -20.55
N VAL A 886 -22.29 -18.41 -19.59
CA VAL A 886 -23.25 -18.06 -18.54
C VAL A 886 -24.20 -16.96 -19.03
N ARG A 887 -25.51 -17.18 -18.90
CA ARG A 887 -26.57 -16.28 -19.36
C ARG A 887 -27.57 -15.95 -18.26
N VAL A 888 -28.18 -14.78 -18.33
CA VAL A 888 -29.38 -14.46 -17.54
C VAL A 888 -30.52 -15.35 -17.98
N VAL A 889 -31.11 -16.08 -17.04
CA VAL A 889 -32.25 -16.99 -17.27
C VAL A 889 -33.56 -16.48 -16.68
N THR A 890 -33.52 -15.39 -15.90
CA THR A 890 -34.75 -14.71 -15.46
C THR A 890 -35.53 -14.19 -16.66
N GLU A 891 -36.79 -14.61 -16.79
CA GLU A 891 -37.70 -14.18 -17.85
C GLU A 891 -38.31 -12.80 -17.55
N GLY A 892 -38.68 -12.07 -18.60
CA GLY A 892 -39.46 -10.82 -18.48
C GLY A 892 -38.66 -9.55 -18.23
N LEU A 893 -37.33 -9.60 -18.11
CA LEU A 893 -36.48 -8.42 -17.97
C LEU A 893 -36.26 -7.71 -19.31
N GLU A 894 -36.41 -6.38 -19.32
CA GLU A 894 -36.10 -5.54 -20.49
C GLU A 894 -34.59 -5.31 -20.64
N ARG A 895 -34.12 -5.05 -21.87
CA ARG A 895 -32.72 -4.73 -22.14
C ARG A 895 -32.52 -3.22 -22.28
N ALA A 896 -31.54 -2.67 -21.58
CA ALA A 896 -31.09 -1.29 -21.74
C ALA A 896 -29.60 -1.18 -21.39
N LYS A 897 -28.89 -0.25 -22.02
CA LYS A 897 -27.49 0.10 -21.72
C LYS A 897 -26.56 -1.14 -21.60
N GLY A 898 -26.76 -2.12 -22.48
CA GLY A 898 -25.97 -3.37 -22.51
C GLY A 898 -26.37 -4.45 -21.47
N GLY A 899 -27.31 -4.18 -20.57
CA GLY A 899 -27.72 -5.09 -19.50
C GLY A 899 -29.23 -5.38 -19.45
N TRP A 900 -29.70 -5.82 -18.29
CA TRP A 900 -31.09 -6.15 -17.98
C TRP A 900 -31.63 -5.24 -16.90
N VAL A 901 -32.79 -4.64 -17.14
CA VAL A 901 -33.44 -3.70 -16.23
C VAL A 901 -34.24 -4.45 -15.19
N VAL A 902 -33.99 -4.15 -13.92
CA VAL A 902 -34.77 -4.59 -12.76
C VAL A 902 -35.51 -3.38 -12.21
N ASP A 903 -36.84 -3.48 -12.13
CA ASP A 903 -37.69 -2.47 -11.47
C ASP A 903 -37.59 -2.63 -9.95
N LEU A 904 -37.19 -1.57 -9.26
CA LEU A 904 -36.99 -1.55 -7.80
C LEU A 904 -37.95 -0.58 -7.12
N SER A 905 -38.93 -0.05 -7.85
CA SER A 905 -39.86 0.97 -7.36
C SER A 905 -40.83 0.48 -6.29
N ASP A 906 -41.00 -0.84 -6.15
CA ASP A 906 -41.80 -1.47 -5.10
C ASP A 906 -41.06 -1.61 -3.75
N GLY A 907 -39.74 -1.38 -3.72
CA GLY A 907 -38.90 -1.47 -2.53
C GLY A 907 -38.58 -2.89 -2.08
N GLU A 908 -38.97 -3.92 -2.85
CA GLU A 908 -38.73 -5.33 -2.54
C GLU A 908 -37.36 -5.81 -3.04
N VAL A 909 -37.00 -7.04 -2.66
CA VAL A 909 -35.80 -7.72 -3.17
C VAL A 909 -36.17 -8.56 -4.38
N HIS A 910 -35.44 -8.36 -5.48
CA HIS A 910 -35.68 -9.05 -6.76
C HIS A 910 -34.54 -10.02 -7.09
N GLU A 911 -34.86 -11.18 -7.63
CA GLU A 911 -33.88 -12.21 -7.98
C GLU A 911 -33.55 -12.21 -9.47
N VAL A 912 -32.25 -12.13 -9.79
CA VAL A 912 -31.73 -12.34 -11.14
C VAL A 912 -30.93 -13.63 -11.15
N ALA A 913 -31.43 -14.62 -11.89
CA ALA A 913 -30.84 -15.93 -12.02
C ALA A 913 -29.99 -16.03 -13.29
N PHE A 914 -28.88 -16.75 -13.17
CA PHE A 914 -27.92 -17.03 -14.22
C PHE A 914 -27.67 -18.54 -14.32
N GLY A 915 -27.51 -19.04 -15.54
CA GLY A 915 -27.25 -20.46 -15.82
C GLY A 915 -26.31 -20.67 -16.99
N VAL A 916 -25.72 -21.87 -17.05
CA VAL A 916 -24.82 -22.36 -18.11
C VAL A 916 -25.58 -23.02 -19.25
#